data_AF-A0A8K9UND2-F1
#
_entry.id   AF-A0A8K9UND2-F1
#
_cell.length_a   1.000
_cell.length_b   1.000
_cell.length_c   1.000
_cell.angle_alpha   90.00
_cell.angle_beta   90.00
_cell.angle_gamma   90.00
#
_symmetry.space_group_name_H-M   'P 1'
#
loop_
_entity.id
_entity.type
_entity.pdbx_description
1 polymer ?
#
loop_
_entity_poly.entity_id
_entity_poly.type
_entity_poly.pdbx_seq_one_letter_code
_entity_poly.pdbx_strand_id
1 'polypeptide(L)'
;MKLRTTYPGFTEAVNSFFDTLIPIIKPLQFKEGGPIIAVQVENEYGSYAKDEHYMPFIKEALLSRGTNELLLTSDNREGLKCGGVDGVLKTVNLQRLAYGTIQYLAYMQPQKPLLVMEYWSGWFDVWSESHHVFPAEDMLAVVSQILEPGVSINLYMFHGGTSFGFMNGAVANLGTYKPQVGSYDYDAPLSEAGDYTTKYQLLRNLFSQFHSEKLPEVPSLQARRVYEPVIIQQHLSLWESLQFTEKPLKSEEPVNMENLPVNSNNGQSYGYTLYETTIRRGGLLNSKKNVKDRALVFVDRHFVGVLDYKSVEFALPDGKGERTLSLLVENCGRVNYGKALDDQRKGLVGDIVLNHVPLKDFTIYCLDMKPNFLKRLSAASQWNSVPQKPSFPGFFQGMLYVDGHPRDTFIRLPGWSKGVVFINGQNLGRHWSIGPQKTLYLPGPWLKSGNNQTETQSPRHGGESVAEVLRAHGVKFVFTLVGGHISPILVACEKLGIRIVDTRHEATAVFAADAVARLSGTVGVAAVTAGPGLTNTVTAVKNAQMAESPLLLLGGAAATLLQGRGALQDIDQMSLFKPLCKFCASVRSVKDIAITVRKALAIAQSGTPGPVFIEFPIDTLYPFHLVSKEFGVKNPPKGIMGKVVTWYLHNHLKNLFAGAWETRDVSPLPVHIPQATDNQVQKCIELVSRAKKPVILLGSQATLPPTPTDDIRAALESLGIPCFLGGMSRGMLGRNSPLHIRQNRSDALKEADLVLLAGTVCDFRLSYGRVLNRRSRIIAVNRDKTQLLKNSDMFWKPTVAIQGDAGSFLLRLSKGLKGHTCPEDWPQCLKAGDVTKEKANRRKADEKTDRHLNPLSVLHRVDELMADDSIIVADGGDFVGSAAYIMRPRGPLRWLDPGAFGTLGVGGGFALGAKLCRPESEVWIIYGDGSLGYSVAEFDTFTRHKTPVIALVGNDACWSQIAREQVPILGSNVACGLAFTDYHIVADGYGGKGTLIGREDEDKLDGIIKEAQKETRQGRATLLNVLIGKTNFRDGSISV
;
A
#
# COMPACT_ATOMS: atom_id res chain seq x y z
N MET A 1 -2.95 -51.40 5.13
CA MET A 1 -3.08 -50.44 4.02
C MET A 1 -2.67 -51.14 2.74
N LYS A 2 -3.42 -50.98 1.65
CA LYS A 2 -3.04 -51.41 0.30
C LYS A 2 -3.12 -50.17 -0.58
N LEU A 3 -1.99 -49.58 -0.94
CA LEU A 3 -1.92 -48.31 -1.65
C LEU A 3 -2.17 -48.55 -3.15
N ARG A 4 -2.72 -47.54 -3.84
CA ARG A 4 -2.99 -47.59 -5.30
C ARG A 4 -3.90 -48.77 -5.68
N THR A 5 -4.93 -49.03 -4.87
CA THR A 5 -6.00 -49.99 -5.13
C THR A 5 -7.34 -49.41 -4.66
N THR A 6 -8.44 -50.11 -4.91
CA THR A 6 -9.79 -49.77 -4.40
C THR A 6 -10.00 -50.15 -2.93
N TYR A 7 -8.94 -50.43 -2.17
CA TYR A 7 -9.02 -50.64 -0.73
C TYR A 7 -9.67 -49.40 -0.06
N PRO A 8 -10.77 -49.56 0.71
CA PRO A 8 -11.54 -48.44 1.25
C PRO A 8 -10.71 -47.39 1.98
N GLY A 9 -9.76 -47.83 2.82
CA GLY A 9 -8.89 -46.90 3.56
C GLY A 9 -7.97 -46.05 2.67
N PHE A 10 -7.66 -46.48 1.44
CA PHE A 10 -6.91 -45.68 0.48
C PHE A 10 -7.83 -44.79 -0.34
N THR A 11 -8.95 -45.30 -0.85
CA THR A 11 -9.91 -44.53 -1.66
C THR A 11 -10.60 -43.43 -0.86
N GLU A 12 -10.90 -43.64 0.42
CA GLU A 12 -11.40 -42.60 1.34
C GLU A 12 -10.38 -41.47 1.51
N ALA A 13 -9.09 -41.81 1.65
CA ALA A 13 -8.02 -40.82 1.75
C ALA A 13 -7.84 -40.03 0.43
N VAL A 14 -7.92 -40.71 -0.72
CA VAL A 14 -7.90 -40.06 -2.04
C VAL A 14 -9.08 -39.12 -2.20
N ASN A 15 -10.30 -39.56 -1.88
CA ASN A 15 -11.50 -38.71 -1.93
C ASN A 15 -11.34 -37.48 -1.02
N SER A 16 -10.92 -37.67 0.23
CA SER A 16 -10.68 -36.55 1.15
C SER A 16 -9.65 -35.56 0.61
N PHE A 17 -8.60 -36.04 -0.07
CA PHE A 17 -7.60 -35.18 -0.69
C PHE A 17 -8.17 -34.43 -1.91
N PHE A 18 -8.87 -35.12 -2.81
CA PHE A 18 -9.46 -34.52 -4.01
C PHE A 18 -10.63 -33.58 -3.72
N ASP A 19 -11.43 -33.83 -2.67
CA ASP A 19 -12.47 -32.92 -2.18
C ASP A 19 -11.89 -31.54 -1.78
N THR A 20 -10.60 -31.51 -1.42
CA THR A 20 -9.89 -30.26 -1.11
C THR A 20 -9.14 -29.72 -2.33
N LEU A 21 -8.42 -30.58 -3.05
CA LEU A 21 -7.52 -30.17 -4.13
C LEU A 21 -8.26 -29.70 -5.38
N ILE A 22 -9.24 -30.45 -5.85
CA ILE A 22 -9.88 -30.19 -7.15
C ILE A 22 -10.63 -28.84 -7.18
N PRO A 23 -11.36 -28.42 -6.13
CA PRO A 23 -11.93 -27.08 -6.10
C PRO A 23 -10.90 -25.94 -6.24
N ILE A 24 -9.66 -26.14 -5.79
CA ILE A 24 -8.57 -25.15 -5.93
C ILE A 24 -8.05 -25.12 -7.37
N ILE A 25 -7.96 -26.29 -8.02
CA ILE A 25 -7.44 -26.44 -9.39
C ILE A 25 -8.49 -26.05 -10.43
N LYS A 26 -9.78 -26.27 -10.17
CA LYS A 26 -10.88 -26.06 -11.12
C LYS A 26 -10.80 -24.73 -11.88
N PRO A 27 -10.63 -23.55 -11.24
CA PRO A 27 -10.54 -22.27 -11.96
C PRO A 27 -9.25 -22.07 -12.77
N LEU A 28 -8.26 -22.95 -12.62
CA LEU A 28 -6.98 -22.92 -13.36
C LEU A 28 -7.00 -23.78 -14.63
N GLN A 29 -8.10 -24.48 -14.90
CA GLN A 29 -8.31 -25.25 -16.12
C GLN A 29 -8.44 -24.32 -17.33
N PHE A 30 -7.85 -24.69 -18.46
CA PHE A 30 -7.88 -23.93 -19.72
C PHE A 30 -9.29 -23.61 -20.20
N LYS A 31 -10.24 -24.54 -20.07
CA LYS A 31 -11.66 -24.34 -20.36
C LYS A 31 -12.32 -23.28 -19.47
N GLU A 32 -11.76 -23.01 -18.31
CA GLU A 32 -12.18 -21.95 -17.39
C GLU A 32 -11.32 -20.67 -17.53
N GLY A 33 -10.45 -20.61 -18.56
CA GLY A 33 -9.55 -19.47 -18.83
C GLY A 33 -8.19 -19.54 -18.13
N GLY A 34 -7.86 -20.66 -17.49
CA GLY A 34 -6.59 -20.88 -16.78
C GLY A 34 -5.47 -21.55 -17.62
N PRO A 35 -4.30 -21.83 -17.02
CA PRO A 35 -3.15 -22.36 -17.75
C PRO A 35 -3.08 -23.90 -17.87
N ILE A 36 -3.96 -24.66 -17.20
CA ILE A 36 -3.88 -26.13 -17.17
C ILE A 36 -4.62 -26.72 -18.39
N ILE A 37 -3.87 -27.33 -19.32
CA ILE A 37 -4.41 -27.88 -20.58
C ILE A 37 -4.63 -29.41 -20.55
N ALA A 38 -4.06 -30.10 -19.57
CA ALA A 38 -4.19 -31.55 -19.41
C ALA A 38 -3.99 -31.95 -17.94
N VAL A 39 -4.62 -33.06 -17.54
CA VAL A 39 -4.50 -33.64 -16.20
C VAL A 39 -4.15 -35.11 -16.31
N GLN A 40 -3.05 -35.49 -15.67
CA GLN A 40 -2.65 -36.88 -15.56
C GLN A 40 -3.49 -37.59 -14.51
N VAL A 41 -4.16 -38.67 -14.90
CA VAL A 41 -5.00 -39.48 -14.01
C VAL A 41 -4.13 -40.18 -12.96
N GLU A 42 -3.00 -40.76 -13.39
CA GLU A 42 -2.08 -41.48 -12.51
C GLU A 42 -0.70 -41.62 -13.18
N ASN A 43 0.37 -41.70 -12.38
CA ASN A 43 1.73 -41.89 -12.89
C ASN A 43 2.24 -43.31 -12.70
N GLU A 44 2.64 -43.98 -13.77
CA GLU A 44 3.27 -45.30 -13.77
C GLU A 44 2.44 -46.37 -13.03
N TYR A 45 1.11 -46.37 -13.20
CA TYR A 45 0.26 -47.38 -12.60
C TYR A 45 0.52 -48.77 -13.16
N GLY A 46 0.97 -48.89 -14.42
CA GLY A 46 1.34 -50.16 -15.04
C GLY A 46 2.45 -50.91 -14.29
N SER A 47 3.32 -50.20 -13.58
CA SER A 47 4.34 -50.81 -12.69
C SER A 47 3.75 -51.41 -11.40
N TYR A 48 2.50 -51.07 -11.09
CA TYR A 48 1.78 -51.49 -9.88
C TYR A 48 0.51 -52.30 -10.16
N ALA A 49 0.04 -52.34 -11.41
CA ALA A 49 -1.26 -52.85 -11.83
C ALA A 49 -1.63 -54.17 -11.15
N LYS A 50 -2.50 -54.07 -10.14
CA LYS A 50 -3.00 -55.16 -9.29
C LYS A 50 -4.53 -55.16 -9.16
N ASP A 51 -5.16 -54.03 -9.51
CA ASP A 51 -6.59 -53.79 -9.34
C ASP A 51 -7.13 -53.05 -10.57
N GLU A 52 -8.03 -53.71 -11.30
CA GLU A 52 -8.63 -53.21 -12.53
C GLU A 52 -9.64 -52.06 -12.29
N HIS A 53 -10.15 -51.91 -11.06
CA HIS A 53 -11.14 -50.90 -10.71
C HIS A 53 -10.53 -49.59 -10.22
N TYR A 54 -9.23 -49.57 -9.90
CA TYR A 54 -8.56 -48.39 -9.33
C TYR A 54 -8.48 -47.21 -10.31
N MET A 55 -8.02 -47.44 -11.54
CA MET A 55 -7.90 -46.37 -12.54
C MET A 55 -9.26 -45.77 -12.93
N PRO A 56 -10.33 -46.58 -13.15
CA PRO A 56 -11.69 -46.04 -13.28
C PRO A 56 -12.13 -45.18 -12.09
N PHE A 57 -11.82 -45.61 -10.86
CA PHE A 57 -12.14 -44.83 -9.66
C PHE A 57 -11.45 -43.46 -9.65
N ILE A 58 -10.14 -43.38 -9.93
CA ILE A 58 -9.40 -42.10 -9.94
C ILE A 58 -9.94 -41.18 -11.03
N LYS A 59 -10.16 -41.72 -12.23
CA LYS A 59 -10.76 -40.97 -13.35
C LYS A 59 -12.10 -40.36 -12.95
N GLU A 60 -13.00 -41.16 -12.39
CA GLU A 60 -14.32 -40.69 -11.97
C GLU A 60 -14.21 -39.68 -10.82
N ALA A 61 -13.28 -39.89 -9.89
CA ALA A 61 -13.06 -38.97 -8.78
C ALA A 61 -12.63 -37.57 -9.26
N LEU A 62 -11.83 -37.48 -10.34
CA LEU A 62 -11.44 -36.22 -10.97
C LEU A 62 -12.61 -35.57 -11.72
N LEU A 63 -13.32 -36.34 -12.55
CA LEU A 63 -14.43 -35.85 -13.39
C LEU A 63 -15.60 -35.35 -12.55
N SER A 64 -16.07 -36.15 -11.59
CA SER A 64 -17.19 -35.81 -10.71
C SER A 64 -16.97 -34.53 -9.89
N ARG A 65 -15.71 -34.13 -9.68
CA ARG A 65 -15.32 -32.91 -8.95
C ARG A 65 -15.05 -31.71 -9.86
N GLY A 66 -15.28 -31.85 -11.16
CA GLY A 66 -15.23 -30.76 -12.13
C GLY A 66 -13.92 -30.63 -12.90
N THR A 67 -13.09 -31.68 -12.95
CA THR A 67 -11.99 -31.74 -13.93
C THR A 67 -12.59 -31.94 -15.32
N ASN A 68 -12.33 -31.02 -16.26
CA ASN A 68 -12.89 -31.03 -17.60
C ASN A 68 -11.83 -30.94 -18.73
N GLU A 69 -10.54 -31.06 -18.41
CA GLU A 69 -9.43 -31.04 -19.37
C GLU A 69 -9.09 -32.40 -20.00
N LEU A 70 -8.12 -32.42 -20.93
CA LEU A 70 -7.58 -33.65 -21.50
C LEU A 70 -7.02 -34.53 -20.38
N LEU A 71 -7.61 -35.71 -20.20
CA LEU A 71 -7.09 -36.71 -19.28
C LEU A 71 -6.05 -37.59 -19.98
N LEU A 72 -4.94 -37.87 -19.29
CA LEU A 72 -3.89 -38.75 -19.77
C LEU A 72 -3.34 -39.70 -18.70
N THR A 73 -2.69 -40.78 -19.14
CA THR A 73 -1.94 -41.76 -18.31
C THR A 73 -0.50 -41.82 -18.79
N SER A 74 0.46 -42.02 -17.88
CA SER A 74 1.88 -41.95 -18.18
C SER A 74 2.59 -43.19 -17.66
N ASP A 75 3.19 -43.99 -18.52
CA ASP A 75 3.85 -45.25 -18.15
C ASP A 75 5.14 -45.48 -18.96
N ASN A 76 6.03 -46.31 -18.44
CA ASN A 76 7.10 -46.89 -19.26
C ASN A 76 6.54 -47.90 -20.27
N ARG A 77 7.39 -48.37 -21.19
CA ARG A 77 6.99 -49.30 -22.26
C ARG A 77 6.27 -50.54 -21.72
N GLU A 78 6.78 -51.13 -20.65
CA GLU A 78 6.22 -52.34 -20.03
C GLU A 78 4.87 -52.07 -19.36
N GLY A 79 4.69 -50.89 -18.77
CA GLY A 79 3.47 -50.47 -18.07
C GLY A 79 2.31 -50.11 -18.99
N LEU A 80 2.57 -49.69 -20.24
CA LEU A 80 1.54 -49.25 -21.21
C LEU A 80 0.40 -50.26 -21.43
N LYS A 81 0.67 -51.57 -21.27
CA LYS A 81 -0.32 -52.63 -21.41
C LYS A 81 -1.38 -52.58 -20.31
N CYS A 82 -0.98 -52.23 -19.08
CA CYS A 82 -1.79 -52.39 -17.87
C CYS A 82 -2.10 -51.07 -17.14
N GLY A 83 -1.46 -49.97 -17.51
CA GLY A 83 -1.62 -48.66 -16.85
C GLY A 83 -2.70 -47.74 -17.43
N GLY A 84 -3.32 -48.14 -18.55
CA GLY A 84 -4.34 -47.32 -19.23
C GLY A 84 -5.75 -47.44 -18.66
N VAL A 85 -6.61 -46.48 -19.01
CA VAL A 85 -8.06 -46.50 -18.72
C VAL A 85 -8.84 -45.95 -19.91
N ASP A 86 -10.05 -46.47 -20.14
CA ASP A 86 -10.86 -46.09 -21.29
C ASP A 86 -11.20 -44.60 -21.32
N GLY A 87 -11.18 -44.00 -22.51
CA GLY A 87 -11.45 -42.57 -22.72
C GLY A 87 -10.33 -41.62 -22.26
N VAL A 88 -9.16 -42.13 -21.90
CA VAL A 88 -7.99 -41.35 -21.45
C VAL A 88 -6.82 -41.60 -22.42
N LEU A 89 -6.02 -40.56 -22.71
CA LEU A 89 -4.88 -40.68 -23.64
C LEU A 89 -3.74 -41.49 -22.98
N LYS A 90 -3.19 -42.47 -23.70
CA LYS A 90 -2.00 -43.18 -23.21
C LYS A 90 -0.76 -42.39 -23.61
N THR A 91 0.21 -42.28 -22.72
CA THR A 91 1.46 -41.56 -22.98
C THR A 91 2.63 -42.32 -22.37
N VAL A 92 3.84 -42.02 -22.82
CA VAL A 92 5.04 -42.78 -22.42
C VAL A 92 6.03 -41.93 -21.64
N ASN A 93 6.70 -42.55 -20.66
CA ASN A 93 7.81 -41.99 -19.88
C ASN A 93 9.14 -42.54 -20.39
N LEU A 94 10.15 -41.67 -20.56
CA LEU A 94 11.50 -42.10 -20.90
C LEU A 94 12.56 -41.02 -20.63
N GLN A 95 13.80 -41.45 -20.38
CA GLN A 95 14.99 -40.58 -20.46
C GLN A 95 15.76 -40.82 -21.77
N ARG A 96 15.77 -42.06 -22.25
CA ARG A 96 16.43 -42.50 -23.49
C ARG A 96 15.43 -43.25 -24.36
N LEU A 97 15.49 -43.02 -25.67
CA LEU A 97 14.56 -43.64 -26.60
C LEU A 97 14.96 -45.08 -26.92
N ALA A 98 14.30 -46.06 -26.30
CA ALA A 98 14.48 -47.46 -26.65
C ALA A 98 13.81 -47.79 -27.99
N TYR A 99 14.47 -48.62 -28.81
CA TYR A 99 13.98 -49.01 -30.14
C TYR A 99 12.55 -49.56 -30.11
N GLY A 100 11.68 -49.03 -30.98
CA GLY A 100 10.29 -49.51 -31.11
C GLY A 100 9.29 -48.94 -30.10
N THR A 101 9.71 -48.05 -29.18
CA THR A 101 8.83 -47.56 -28.10
C THR A 101 7.67 -46.70 -28.62
N ILE A 102 7.96 -45.77 -29.55
CA ILE A 102 6.94 -44.92 -30.17
C ILE A 102 6.00 -45.75 -31.05
N GLN A 103 6.55 -46.72 -31.80
CA GLN A 103 5.75 -47.65 -32.61
C GLN A 103 4.82 -48.49 -31.73
N TYR A 104 5.29 -48.93 -30.57
CA TYR A 104 4.46 -49.64 -29.61
C TYR A 104 3.35 -48.76 -29.02
N LEU A 105 3.63 -47.49 -28.70
CA LEU A 105 2.61 -46.53 -28.28
C LEU A 105 1.55 -46.32 -29.37
N ALA A 106 1.96 -46.14 -30.63
CA ALA A 106 1.07 -46.00 -31.78
C ALA A 106 0.20 -47.25 -32.00
N TYR A 107 0.77 -48.44 -31.82
CA TYR A 107 0.04 -49.71 -31.86
C TYR A 107 -1.03 -49.81 -30.75
N MET A 108 -0.71 -49.37 -29.54
CA MET A 108 -1.61 -49.43 -28.38
C MET A 108 -2.77 -48.42 -28.44
N GLN A 109 -2.67 -47.38 -29.26
CA GLN A 109 -3.74 -46.39 -29.45
C GLN A 109 -3.77 -45.84 -30.90
N PRO A 110 -4.25 -46.66 -31.86
CA PRO A 110 -4.29 -46.26 -33.25
C PRO A 110 -5.07 -44.97 -33.45
N GLN A 111 -4.59 -44.10 -34.35
CA GLN A 111 -5.23 -42.82 -34.72
C GLN A 111 -5.34 -41.78 -33.58
N LYS A 112 -4.69 -41.99 -32.42
CA LYS A 112 -4.59 -40.98 -31.37
C LYS A 112 -3.25 -40.23 -31.42
N PRO A 113 -3.18 -39.00 -30.90
CA PRO A 113 -1.91 -38.26 -30.78
C PRO A 113 -0.87 -39.04 -29.98
N LEU A 114 0.39 -38.96 -30.41
CA LEU A 114 1.53 -39.55 -29.69
C LEU A 114 2.17 -38.48 -28.80
N LEU A 115 2.36 -38.81 -27.53
CA LEU A 115 2.92 -37.90 -26.53
C LEU A 115 3.88 -38.67 -25.61
N VAL A 116 5.09 -38.12 -25.46
CA VAL A 116 6.01 -38.44 -24.37
C VAL A 116 5.68 -37.48 -23.22
N MET A 117 5.05 -37.97 -22.16
CA MET A 117 4.51 -37.11 -21.10
C MET A 117 5.53 -36.86 -19.99
N GLU A 118 6.34 -37.84 -19.60
CA GLU A 118 7.49 -37.60 -18.72
C GLU A 118 8.79 -37.88 -19.47
N TYR A 119 9.32 -36.85 -20.13
CA TYR A 119 10.70 -36.86 -20.57
C TYR A 119 11.63 -36.39 -19.45
N TRP A 120 12.46 -37.29 -18.94
CA TRP A 120 13.36 -36.98 -17.82
C TRP A 120 14.64 -36.28 -18.27
N SER A 121 14.67 -34.96 -18.09
CA SER A 121 15.80 -34.08 -18.43
C SER A 121 17.04 -34.30 -17.54
N GLY A 122 16.88 -34.97 -16.40
CA GLY A 122 17.93 -35.35 -15.46
C GLY A 122 17.41 -36.37 -14.44
N TRP A 123 17.93 -36.38 -13.21
CA TRP A 123 17.52 -37.34 -12.18
C TRP A 123 17.60 -36.76 -10.76
N PHE A 124 16.88 -37.34 -9.81
CA PHE A 124 16.93 -36.91 -8.41
C PHE A 124 18.24 -37.31 -7.73
N ASP A 125 18.59 -36.55 -6.69
CA ASP A 125 19.74 -36.82 -5.84
C ASP A 125 19.39 -37.66 -4.61
N VAL A 126 20.36 -38.47 -4.18
CA VAL A 126 20.29 -39.24 -2.94
C VAL A 126 21.43 -38.87 -2.01
N TRP A 127 21.19 -38.99 -0.71
CA TRP A 127 22.26 -38.78 0.27
C TRP A 127 23.41 -39.78 0.05
N SER A 128 24.65 -39.35 0.27
CA SER A 128 25.91 -40.08 0.05
C SER A 128 26.42 -40.25 -1.39
N GLU A 129 25.69 -39.75 -2.39
CA GLU A 129 26.12 -39.77 -3.80
C GLU A 129 26.48 -38.37 -4.31
N SER A 130 26.98 -38.29 -5.55
CA SER A 130 27.22 -37.01 -6.24
C SER A 130 25.92 -36.50 -6.89
N HIS A 131 25.91 -35.21 -7.25
CA HIS A 131 24.78 -34.64 -7.99
C HIS A 131 24.61 -35.35 -9.34
N HIS A 132 23.40 -35.82 -9.64
CA HIS A 132 23.10 -36.50 -10.90
C HIS A 132 22.96 -35.49 -12.03
N VAL A 133 23.80 -35.64 -13.06
CA VAL A 133 23.79 -34.77 -14.25
C VAL A 133 23.51 -35.62 -15.47
N PHE A 134 22.58 -35.18 -16.31
CA PHE A 134 22.33 -35.73 -17.63
C PHE A 134 22.84 -34.75 -18.71
N PRO A 135 23.86 -35.12 -19.50
CA PRO A 135 24.47 -34.20 -20.46
C PRO A 135 23.46 -33.57 -21.42
N ALA A 136 23.59 -32.26 -21.65
CA ALA A 136 22.64 -31.53 -22.51
C ALA A 136 22.65 -32.04 -23.97
N GLU A 137 23.80 -32.51 -24.46
CA GLU A 137 23.95 -33.07 -25.81
C GLU A 137 23.14 -34.36 -25.98
N ASP A 138 23.25 -35.29 -25.03
CA ASP A 138 22.46 -36.52 -25.00
C ASP A 138 20.96 -36.21 -24.94
N MET A 139 20.58 -35.20 -24.15
CA MET A 139 19.20 -34.75 -24.03
C MET A 139 18.65 -34.24 -25.37
N LEU A 140 19.38 -33.34 -26.05
CA LEU A 140 18.95 -32.80 -27.35
C LEU A 140 18.82 -33.89 -28.40
N ALA A 141 19.74 -34.87 -28.41
CA ALA A 141 19.68 -35.98 -29.36
C ALA A 141 18.37 -36.77 -29.19
N VAL A 142 17.95 -37.05 -27.95
CA VAL A 142 16.69 -37.77 -27.68
C VAL A 142 15.47 -36.89 -28.00
N VAL A 143 15.49 -35.61 -27.63
CA VAL A 143 14.37 -34.69 -27.92
C VAL A 143 14.19 -34.52 -29.43
N SER A 144 15.27 -34.38 -30.21
CA SER A 144 15.21 -34.32 -31.68
C SER A 144 14.57 -35.59 -32.26
N GLN A 145 14.99 -36.77 -31.81
CA GLN A 145 14.42 -38.06 -32.25
C GLN A 145 12.93 -38.21 -31.93
N ILE A 146 12.42 -37.52 -30.90
CA ILE A 146 10.99 -37.48 -30.60
C ILE A 146 10.25 -36.52 -31.56
N LEU A 147 10.79 -35.33 -31.77
CA LEU A 147 10.12 -34.28 -32.55
C LEU A 147 10.13 -34.55 -34.06
N GLU A 148 11.20 -35.13 -34.61
CA GLU A 148 11.37 -35.44 -36.04
C GLU A 148 10.19 -36.23 -36.65
N PRO A 149 9.68 -37.31 -36.02
CA PRO A 149 8.49 -38.02 -36.50
C PRO A 149 7.15 -37.34 -36.12
N GLY A 150 7.16 -36.14 -35.55
CA GLY A 150 5.96 -35.38 -35.17
C GLY A 150 5.32 -35.80 -33.83
N VAL A 151 6.08 -36.41 -32.92
CA VAL A 151 5.58 -36.80 -31.59
C VAL A 151 5.67 -35.61 -30.62
N SER A 152 4.61 -35.40 -29.83
CA SER A 152 4.60 -34.34 -28.80
C SER A 152 5.43 -34.74 -27.58
N ILE A 153 5.96 -33.75 -26.86
CA ILE A 153 6.81 -33.98 -25.68
C ILE A 153 6.43 -33.03 -24.54
N ASN A 154 6.47 -33.54 -23.30
CA ASN A 154 6.45 -32.76 -22.07
C ASN A 154 7.71 -33.06 -21.25
N LEU A 155 8.35 -32.01 -20.74
CA LEU A 155 9.62 -32.08 -20.02
C LEU A 155 9.34 -32.23 -18.51
N TYR A 156 9.72 -33.36 -17.92
CA TYR A 156 9.61 -33.60 -16.48
C TYR A 156 11.02 -33.79 -15.87
N MET A 157 11.58 -32.88 -15.09
CA MET A 157 11.05 -31.60 -14.69
C MET A 157 11.55 -30.52 -15.66
N PHE A 158 10.65 -29.63 -16.08
CA PHE A 158 11.06 -28.40 -16.79
C PHE A 158 11.69 -27.39 -15.83
N HIS A 159 11.18 -27.31 -14.61
CA HIS A 159 11.66 -26.43 -13.55
C HIS A 159 11.99 -27.26 -12.30
N GLY A 160 13.21 -27.12 -11.81
CA GLY A 160 13.69 -27.74 -10.58
C GLY A 160 12.87 -27.28 -9.37
N GLY A 161 12.71 -28.13 -8.37
CA GLY A 161 11.87 -27.80 -7.20
C GLY A 161 12.58 -27.98 -5.87
N THR A 162 11.87 -27.66 -4.78
CA THR A 162 12.28 -28.00 -3.42
C THR A 162 11.17 -28.80 -2.73
N SER A 163 11.50 -29.98 -2.21
CA SER A 163 10.64 -30.72 -1.29
C SER A 163 10.81 -30.18 0.13
N PHE A 164 9.97 -29.22 0.51
CA PHE A 164 10.07 -28.59 1.83
C PHE A 164 9.81 -29.58 2.99
N GLY A 165 10.48 -29.31 4.10
CA GLY A 165 10.32 -30.04 5.35
C GLY A 165 10.77 -31.49 5.28
N PHE A 166 9.84 -32.42 5.52
CA PHE A 166 10.11 -33.86 5.59
C PHE A 166 9.53 -34.66 4.43
N MET A 167 9.10 -33.97 3.38
CA MET A 167 8.38 -34.54 2.24
C MET A 167 9.29 -35.22 1.21
N ASN A 168 10.61 -35.25 1.45
CA ASN A 168 11.57 -35.91 0.58
C ASN A 168 11.29 -37.43 0.50
N GLY A 169 11.39 -37.98 -0.71
CA GLY A 169 11.16 -39.41 -0.96
C GLY A 169 12.38 -40.28 -0.64
N ALA A 170 12.27 -41.55 -1.05
CA ALA A 170 13.33 -42.53 -1.01
C ALA A 170 13.13 -43.55 -2.14
N VAL A 171 14.19 -44.22 -2.55
CA VAL A 171 14.11 -45.34 -3.49
C VAL A 171 14.47 -46.64 -2.79
N ALA A 172 13.83 -47.74 -3.20
CA ALA A 172 14.10 -49.07 -2.70
C ALA A 172 14.18 -50.05 -3.88
N ASN A 173 15.35 -50.12 -4.51
CA ASN A 173 15.64 -51.09 -5.57
C ASN A 173 16.43 -52.26 -4.99
N LEU A 174 16.01 -53.49 -5.30
CA LEU A 174 16.72 -54.74 -4.96
C LEU A 174 17.16 -54.82 -3.48
N GLY A 175 16.31 -54.35 -2.56
CA GLY A 175 16.54 -54.42 -1.11
C GLY A 175 17.42 -53.32 -0.52
N THR A 176 17.88 -52.34 -1.30
CA THR A 176 18.69 -51.22 -0.79
C THR A 176 17.86 -49.94 -0.69
N TYR A 177 17.68 -49.43 0.53
CA TYR A 177 16.99 -48.16 0.80
C TYR A 177 17.95 -46.98 0.63
N LYS A 178 17.58 -45.99 -0.20
CA LYS A 178 18.33 -44.74 -0.37
C LYS A 178 17.40 -43.52 -0.21
N PRO A 179 17.61 -42.68 0.82
CA PRO A 179 16.81 -41.47 1.00
C PRO A 179 17.23 -40.39 0.00
N GLN A 180 16.24 -39.74 -0.63
CA GLN A 180 16.46 -38.62 -1.54
C GLN A 180 16.76 -37.34 -0.74
N VAL A 181 17.48 -36.39 -1.37
CA VAL A 181 17.69 -35.05 -0.79
C VAL A 181 16.41 -34.20 -0.90
N GLY A 182 16.38 -33.03 -0.26
CA GLY A 182 15.24 -32.12 -0.31
C GLY A 182 15.22 -31.24 -1.55
N SER A 183 16.40 -30.87 -2.07
CA SER A 183 16.52 -30.22 -3.38
C SER A 183 16.06 -31.20 -4.46
N TYR A 184 15.15 -30.72 -5.29
CA TYR A 184 14.52 -31.46 -6.37
C TYR A 184 14.83 -30.76 -7.71
N ASP A 185 16.01 -30.16 -7.83
CA ASP A 185 16.47 -29.44 -9.03
C ASP A 185 16.53 -30.40 -10.25
N TYR A 186 16.79 -31.68 -10.02
CA TYR A 186 16.65 -32.75 -11.03
C TYR A 186 17.54 -32.55 -12.28
N ASP A 187 18.52 -31.62 -12.23
CA ASP A 187 19.28 -31.13 -13.38
C ASP A 187 18.35 -30.62 -14.51
N ALA A 188 17.31 -29.87 -14.12
CA ALA A 188 16.24 -29.40 -14.99
C ALA A 188 16.67 -28.21 -15.89
N PRO A 189 15.92 -27.94 -16.99
CA PRO A 189 16.14 -26.77 -17.84
C PRO A 189 16.08 -25.44 -17.08
N LEU A 190 15.17 -25.27 -16.13
CA LEU A 190 15.20 -24.18 -15.16
C LEU A 190 15.63 -24.72 -13.80
N SER A 191 16.57 -24.04 -13.14
CA SER A 191 17.07 -24.48 -11.83
C SER A 191 16.02 -24.43 -10.72
N GLU A 192 16.35 -24.92 -9.52
CA GLU A 192 15.51 -24.85 -8.30
C GLU A 192 14.98 -23.43 -8.00
N ALA A 193 15.73 -22.39 -8.38
CA ALA A 193 15.38 -21.00 -8.18
C ALA A 193 14.93 -20.28 -9.46
N GLY A 194 14.68 -21.01 -10.55
CA GLY A 194 14.15 -20.49 -11.80
C GLY A 194 15.18 -19.86 -12.75
N ASP A 195 16.48 -20.05 -12.51
CA ASP A 195 17.51 -19.61 -13.45
C ASP A 195 17.48 -20.39 -14.76
N TYR A 196 17.70 -19.71 -15.88
CA TYR A 196 17.86 -20.33 -17.20
C TYR A 196 19.20 -21.08 -17.30
N THR A 197 19.16 -22.41 -17.38
CA THR A 197 20.38 -23.22 -17.55
C THR A 197 20.81 -23.32 -19.01
N THR A 198 21.98 -23.92 -19.25
CA THR A 198 22.44 -24.29 -20.60
C THR A 198 21.41 -25.15 -21.33
N LYS A 199 20.74 -26.08 -20.63
CA LYS A 199 19.70 -26.94 -21.22
C LYS A 199 18.51 -26.13 -21.72
N TYR A 200 18.06 -25.11 -20.98
CA TYR A 200 16.97 -24.24 -21.42
C TYR A 200 17.31 -23.54 -22.74
N GLN A 201 18.51 -22.96 -22.84
CA GLN A 201 18.91 -22.24 -24.05
C GLN A 201 19.01 -23.16 -25.26
N LEU A 202 19.59 -24.35 -25.08
CA LEU A 202 19.72 -25.31 -26.16
C LEU A 202 18.37 -25.90 -26.60
N LEU A 203 17.48 -26.23 -25.65
CA LEU A 203 16.12 -26.69 -25.96
C LEU A 203 15.32 -25.62 -26.69
N ARG A 204 15.41 -24.36 -26.25
CA ARG A 204 14.74 -23.23 -26.91
C ARG A 204 15.22 -23.07 -28.35
N ASN A 205 16.52 -23.19 -28.60
CA ASN A 205 17.09 -23.16 -29.95
C ASN A 205 16.59 -24.35 -30.79
N LEU A 206 16.56 -25.56 -30.23
CA LEU A 206 16.03 -26.74 -30.92
C LEU A 206 14.55 -26.55 -31.27
N PHE A 207 13.70 -26.17 -30.31
CA PHE A 207 12.27 -25.95 -30.54
C PHE A 207 11.99 -24.85 -31.56
N SER A 208 12.86 -23.83 -31.69
CA SER A 208 12.72 -22.80 -32.73
C SER A 208 12.83 -23.34 -34.16
N GLN A 209 13.44 -24.52 -34.34
CA GLN A 209 13.53 -25.19 -35.65
C GLN A 209 12.24 -25.96 -36.00
N PHE A 210 11.43 -26.32 -34.99
CA PHE A 210 10.19 -27.09 -35.15
C PHE A 210 8.93 -26.21 -35.04
N HIS A 211 9.08 -24.91 -34.83
CA HIS A 211 7.96 -23.97 -34.68
C HIS A 211 8.01 -22.89 -35.76
N SER A 212 6.88 -22.62 -36.42
CA SER A 212 6.78 -21.61 -37.49
C SER A 212 6.74 -20.17 -36.97
N GLU A 213 6.33 -19.97 -35.72
CA GLU A 213 6.27 -18.64 -35.11
C GLU A 213 7.54 -18.33 -34.30
N LYS A 214 7.88 -17.05 -34.19
CA LYS A 214 9.01 -16.61 -33.37
C LYS A 214 8.69 -16.88 -31.89
N LEU A 215 9.55 -17.64 -31.22
CA LEU A 215 9.40 -17.90 -29.78
C LEU A 215 9.41 -16.58 -28.97
N PRO A 216 8.54 -16.43 -27.95
CA PRO A 216 8.41 -15.19 -27.18
C PRO A 216 9.68 -14.86 -26.39
N GLU A 217 9.96 -13.58 -26.17
CA GLU A 217 11.15 -13.14 -25.42
C GLU A 217 11.20 -13.76 -24.01
N VAL A 218 12.42 -14.02 -23.54
CA VAL A 218 12.66 -14.65 -22.24
C VAL A 218 12.44 -13.60 -21.14
N PRO A 219 11.59 -13.87 -20.14
CA PRO A 219 11.37 -12.94 -19.02
C PRO A 219 12.66 -12.64 -18.23
N SER A 220 12.69 -11.48 -17.57
CA SER A 220 13.78 -11.15 -16.63
C SER A 220 13.73 -12.05 -15.39
N LEU A 221 14.89 -12.57 -14.97
CA LEU A 221 15.01 -13.37 -13.75
C LEU A 221 14.65 -12.58 -12.49
N GLN A 222 14.06 -13.26 -11.51
CA GLN A 222 13.86 -12.67 -10.19
C GLN A 222 15.21 -12.51 -9.48
N ALA A 223 15.44 -11.32 -8.91
CA ALA A 223 16.65 -11.04 -8.16
C ALA A 223 16.63 -11.75 -6.80
N ARG A 224 17.66 -12.56 -6.53
CA ARG A 224 17.98 -13.12 -5.21
C ARG A 224 18.85 -12.16 -4.41
N ARG A 225 18.87 -12.31 -3.08
CA ARG A 225 19.71 -11.50 -2.19
C ARG A 225 20.51 -12.36 -1.23
N VAL A 226 21.75 -11.94 -0.98
CA VAL A 226 22.58 -12.44 0.13
C VAL A 226 22.29 -11.56 1.35
N TYR A 227 21.89 -12.19 2.45
CA TYR A 227 21.71 -11.52 3.74
C TYR A 227 22.90 -11.79 4.66
N GLU A 228 23.03 -10.99 5.71
CA GLU A 228 24.06 -11.18 6.72
C GLU A 228 23.98 -12.56 7.39
N PRO A 229 25.11 -13.18 7.74
CA PRO A 229 25.12 -14.47 8.43
C PRO A 229 24.38 -14.44 9.76
N VAL A 230 23.54 -15.44 10.00
CA VAL A 230 22.84 -15.61 11.29
C VAL A 230 23.79 -16.21 12.31
N ILE A 231 23.95 -15.52 13.45
CA ILE A 231 24.70 -16.03 14.59
C ILE A 231 23.74 -16.80 15.51
N ILE A 232 24.06 -18.06 15.77
CA ILE A 232 23.33 -18.91 16.72
C ILE A 232 23.84 -18.61 18.13
N GLN A 233 22.97 -18.07 18.98
CA GLN A 233 23.34 -17.62 20.33
C GLN A 233 22.74 -18.49 21.44
N GLN A 234 21.60 -19.13 21.15
CA GLN A 234 20.79 -19.83 22.12
C GLN A 234 20.48 -21.26 21.68
N HIS A 235 20.37 -22.16 22.65
CA HIS A 235 20.00 -23.55 22.42
C HIS A 235 19.12 -24.13 23.55
N LEU A 236 18.46 -25.23 23.22
CA LEU A 236 17.73 -26.10 24.13
C LEU A 236 18.12 -27.54 23.80
N SER A 237 18.54 -28.34 24.79
CA SER A 237 18.89 -29.74 24.54
C SER A 237 17.65 -30.58 24.18
N LEU A 238 17.87 -31.73 23.53
CA LEU A 238 16.80 -32.70 23.26
C LEU A 238 16.04 -33.05 24.55
N TRP A 239 16.75 -33.26 25.66
CA TRP A 239 16.18 -33.74 26.91
C TRP A 239 15.28 -32.68 27.57
N GLU A 240 15.71 -31.42 27.57
CA GLU A 240 14.89 -30.30 28.06
C GLU A 240 13.65 -30.10 27.18
N SER A 241 13.73 -30.43 25.88
CA SER A 241 12.61 -30.27 24.96
C SER A 241 11.46 -31.25 25.18
N LEU A 242 11.72 -32.39 25.85
CA LEU A 242 10.72 -33.45 26.07
C LEU A 242 9.52 -32.97 26.88
N GLN A 243 9.67 -31.96 27.74
CA GLN A 243 8.55 -31.38 28.47
C GLN A 243 7.50 -30.71 27.58
N PHE A 244 7.87 -30.37 26.33
CA PHE A 244 6.98 -29.73 25.35
C PHE A 244 6.30 -30.73 24.42
N THR A 245 6.58 -32.03 24.55
CA THR A 245 5.87 -33.08 23.81
C THR A 245 4.51 -33.36 24.42
N GLU A 246 3.67 -34.08 23.69
CA GLU A 246 2.49 -34.72 24.29
C GLU A 246 2.93 -35.79 25.29
N LYS A 247 1.97 -36.32 26.07
CA LYS A 247 2.23 -37.36 27.07
C LYS A 247 2.90 -38.57 26.39
N PRO A 248 4.04 -39.08 26.90
CA PRO A 248 4.72 -40.22 26.30
C PRO A 248 3.89 -41.51 26.44
N LEU A 249 4.04 -42.41 25.48
CA LEU A 249 3.44 -43.73 25.50
C LEU A 249 4.32 -44.69 26.30
N LYS A 250 3.74 -45.45 27.23
CA LYS A 250 4.40 -46.60 27.84
C LYS A 250 3.91 -47.87 27.17
N SER A 251 4.83 -48.75 26.78
CA SER A 251 4.52 -49.98 26.06
C SER A 251 5.55 -51.06 26.40
N GLU A 252 5.10 -52.31 26.57
CA GLU A 252 5.98 -53.47 26.75
C GLU A 252 6.90 -53.69 25.53
N GLU A 253 6.39 -53.43 24.33
CA GLU A 253 7.09 -53.64 23.07
C GLU A 253 7.27 -52.32 22.31
N PRO A 254 8.29 -52.20 21.43
CA PRO A 254 8.44 -51.03 20.57
C PRO A 254 7.20 -50.81 19.69
N VAL A 255 6.72 -49.57 19.63
CA VAL A 255 5.62 -49.17 18.73
C VAL A 255 6.16 -48.26 17.63
N ASN A 256 6.01 -48.66 16.37
CA ASN A 256 6.46 -47.89 15.21
C ASN A 256 5.66 -46.59 15.04
N MET A 257 6.22 -45.63 14.29
CA MET A 257 5.68 -44.27 14.14
C MET A 257 4.20 -44.25 13.74
N GLU A 258 3.79 -45.05 12.76
CA GLU A 258 2.42 -45.06 12.23
C GLU A 258 1.36 -45.59 13.22
N ASN A 259 1.77 -46.38 14.21
CA ASN A 259 0.87 -46.98 15.19
C ASN A 259 0.86 -46.26 16.53
N LEU A 260 1.59 -45.14 16.66
CA LEU A 260 1.55 -44.33 17.87
C LEU A 260 0.15 -43.70 18.06
N PRO A 261 -0.42 -43.69 19.27
CA PRO A 261 -1.73 -43.10 19.56
C PRO A 261 -1.65 -41.57 19.67
N VAL A 262 -1.11 -40.93 18.64
CA VAL A 262 -0.94 -39.48 18.50
C VAL A 262 -1.70 -38.99 17.27
N ASN A 263 -1.87 -37.67 17.13
CA ASN A 263 -2.55 -37.07 15.97
C ASN A 263 -3.96 -37.62 15.74
N SER A 264 -4.75 -37.74 16.81
CA SER A 264 -6.08 -38.35 16.79
C SER A 264 -6.06 -39.80 16.32
N ASN A 265 -5.12 -40.61 16.85
CA ASN A 265 -4.88 -42.00 16.50
C ASN A 265 -4.50 -42.27 15.04
N ASN A 266 -3.97 -41.26 14.33
CA ASN A 266 -3.45 -41.42 12.97
C ASN A 266 -1.92 -41.65 12.93
N GLY A 267 -1.28 -41.85 14.08
CA GLY A 267 0.16 -42.07 14.13
C GLY A 267 1.00 -40.82 13.89
N GLN A 268 2.31 -41.01 13.91
CA GLN A 268 3.31 -40.02 13.55
C GLN A 268 3.74 -40.23 12.10
N SER A 269 3.53 -39.23 11.24
CA SER A 269 3.87 -39.36 9.81
C SER A 269 5.36 -39.09 9.52
N TYR A 270 5.96 -38.11 10.20
CA TYR A 270 7.32 -37.60 9.96
C TYR A 270 7.99 -37.15 11.27
N GLY A 271 9.28 -36.85 11.19
CA GLY A 271 10.07 -36.28 12.29
C GLY A 271 10.92 -37.34 12.99
N TYR A 272 10.97 -37.25 14.32
CA TYR A 272 11.80 -38.11 15.16
C TYR A 272 10.94 -38.82 16.20
N THR A 273 11.38 -39.99 16.65
CA THR A 273 10.75 -40.70 17.77
C THR A 273 11.84 -41.14 18.73
N LEU A 274 11.71 -40.81 20.00
CA LEU A 274 12.63 -41.24 21.04
C LEU A 274 12.04 -42.44 21.79
N TYR A 275 12.78 -43.53 21.86
CA TYR A 275 12.43 -44.73 22.62
C TYR A 275 13.39 -44.86 23.79
N GLU A 276 12.87 -44.92 25.01
CA GLU A 276 13.68 -45.09 26.23
C GLU A 276 13.31 -46.38 26.94
N THR A 277 14.31 -47.15 27.38
CA THR A 277 14.15 -48.34 28.21
C THR A 277 15.28 -48.39 29.24
N THR A 278 15.21 -49.31 30.20
CA THR A 278 16.19 -49.46 31.27
C THR A 278 17.06 -50.70 31.05
N ILE A 279 18.37 -50.54 31.20
CA ILE A 279 19.35 -51.63 31.11
C ILE A 279 20.19 -51.69 32.39
N ARG A 280 20.62 -52.90 32.79
CA ARG A 280 21.44 -53.12 34.00
C ARG A 280 22.89 -53.53 33.72
N ARG A 281 23.20 -53.94 32.49
CA ARG A 281 24.54 -54.41 32.05
C ARG A 281 24.80 -53.93 30.62
N GLY A 282 26.07 -53.76 30.27
CA GLY A 282 26.50 -53.54 28.88
C GLY A 282 26.42 -54.82 28.03
N GLY A 283 26.91 -54.73 26.79
CA GLY A 283 26.97 -55.89 25.89
C GLY A 283 26.57 -55.57 24.46
N LEU A 284 26.37 -56.60 23.64
CA LEU A 284 26.07 -56.45 22.22
C LEU A 284 24.60 -56.06 22.03
N LEU A 285 24.37 -54.82 21.58
CA LEU A 285 23.06 -54.36 21.14
C LEU A 285 22.90 -54.68 19.66
N ASN A 286 21.85 -55.42 19.30
CA ASN A 286 21.55 -55.79 17.93
C ASN A 286 20.09 -55.42 17.59
N SER A 287 19.94 -54.67 16.50
CA SER A 287 18.65 -54.15 16.05
C SER A 287 17.82 -55.13 15.24
N LYS A 288 18.37 -56.26 14.82
CA LYS A 288 17.75 -57.23 13.90
C LYS A 288 17.13 -56.59 12.65
N LYS A 289 17.69 -55.46 12.15
CA LYS A 289 17.15 -54.64 11.05
C LYS A 289 15.76 -54.03 11.33
N ASN A 290 15.37 -53.91 12.60
CA ASN A 290 14.11 -53.33 13.06
C ASN A 290 14.18 -51.80 13.24
N VAL A 291 15.38 -51.22 13.23
CA VAL A 291 15.55 -49.76 13.08
C VAL A 291 15.32 -49.39 11.61
N LYS A 292 14.24 -48.66 11.32
CA LYS A 292 13.97 -48.18 9.96
C LYS A 292 14.53 -46.77 9.78
N ASP A 293 15.53 -46.69 8.90
CA ASP A 293 16.35 -45.54 8.51
C ASP A 293 17.57 -45.29 9.38
N ARG A 294 17.45 -44.61 10.51
CA ARG A 294 18.61 -44.27 11.34
C ARG A 294 18.22 -43.98 12.78
N ALA A 295 18.96 -44.52 13.75
CA ALA A 295 18.81 -44.23 15.18
C ALA A 295 20.14 -43.76 15.80
N LEU A 296 20.11 -42.67 16.55
CA LEU A 296 21.18 -42.31 17.48
C LEU A 296 20.94 -43.02 18.81
N VAL A 297 21.97 -43.65 19.36
CA VAL A 297 21.87 -44.41 20.61
C VAL A 297 22.60 -43.70 21.74
N PHE A 298 21.95 -43.61 22.89
CA PHE A 298 22.43 -42.96 24.09
C PHE A 298 22.34 -43.87 25.30
N VAL A 299 23.33 -43.83 26.18
CA VAL A 299 23.28 -44.43 27.52
C VAL A 299 23.43 -43.31 28.54
N ASP A 300 22.46 -43.18 29.44
CA ASP A 300 22.37 -42.09 30.42
C ASP A 300 22.58 -40.71 29.76
N ARG A 301 21.90 -40.51 28.61
CA ARG A 301 21.94 -39.29 27.78
C ARG A 301 23.28 -39.01 27.09
N HIS A 302 24.28 -39.88 27.21
CA HIS A 302 25.56 -39.78 26.51
C HIS A 302 25.52 -40.57 25.20
N PHE A 303 25.94 -39.95 24.10
CA PHE A 303 25.94 -40.58 22.78
C PHE A 303 26.98 -41.72 22.71
N VAL A 304 26.57 -42.90 22.24
CA VAL A 304 27.43 -44.10 22.18
C VAL A 304 27.53 -44.74 20.79
N GLY A 305 26.61 -44.46 19.87
CA GLY A 305 26.63 -45.08 18.54
C GLY A 305 25.43 -44.77 17.65
N VAL A 306 25.46 -45.29 16.42
CA VAL A 306 24.39 -45.15 15.42
C VAL A 306 23.97 -46.53 14.92
N LEU A 307 22.67 -46.77 14.84
CA LEU A 307 22.09 -47.93 14.17
C LEU A 307 21.42 -47.50 12.87
N ASP A 308 21.64 -48.23 11.78
CA ASP A 308 21.00 -48.03 10.48
C ASP A 308 20.92 -49.35 9.69
N TYR A 309 20.59 -49.30 8.38
CA TYR A 309 20.51 -50.49 7.53
C TYR A 309 21.85 -51.22 7.34
N LYS A 310 23.00 -50.54 7.52
CA LYS A 310 24.36 -51.10 7.38
C LYS A 310 24.97 -51.46 8.74
N SER A 311 24.72 -50.64 9.76
CA SER A 311 25.24 -50.77 11.12
C SER A 311 24.14 -51.29 12.03
N VAL A 312 23.94 -52.60 12.04
CA VAL A 312 22.79 -53.23 12.74
C VAL A 312 23.09 -53.62 14.18
N GLU A 313 24.36 -53.64 14.59
CA GLU A 313 24.78 -54.00 15.94
C GLU A 313 26.06 -53.25 16.36
N PHE A 314 26.22 -53.02 17.67
CA PHE A 314 27.46 -52.52 18.28
C PHE A 314 27.47 -52.77 19.80
N ALA A 315 28.64 -52.62 20.44
CA ALA A 315 28.80 -52.86 21.87
C ALA A 315 28.39 -51.63 22.71
N LEU A 316 27.52 -51.84 23.70
CA LEU A 316 27.19 -50.86 24.73
C LEU A 316 28.19 -50.92 25.90
N PRO A 317 28.59 -49.77 26.47
CA PRO A 317 29.49 -49.74 27.62
C PRO A 317 28.83 -50.38 28.85
N ASP A 318 29.63 -51.09 29.66
CA ASP A 318 29.16 -51.63 30.94
C ASP A 318 29.08 -50.53 32.02
N GLY A 319 28.32 -50.77 33.08
CA GLY A 319 28.09 -49.75 34.12
C GLY A 319 27.29 -50.28 35.31
N LYS A 320 27.36 -49.57 36.44
CA LYS A 320 26.69 -49.95 37.71
C LYS A 320 25.27 -49.40 37.76
N GLY A 321 24.33 -50.21 38.25
CA GLY A 321 22.94 -49.80 38.51
C GLY A 321 22.04 -49.85 37.29
N GLU A 322 20.81 -49.35 37.46
CA GLU A 322 19.86 -49.14 36.36
C GLU A 322 20.26 -47.90 35.57
N ARG A 323 20.34 -48.05 34.24
CA ARG A 323 20.76 -47.02 33.29
C ARG A 323 19.72 -46.87 32.19
N THR A 324 19.54 -45.65 31.69
CA THR A 324 18.59 -45.38 30.61
C THR A 324 19.26 -45.58 29.26
N LEU A 325 18.72 -46.48 28.44
CA LEU A 325 19.06 -46.62 27.02
C LEU A 325 18.03 -45.86 26.19
N SER A 326 18.47 -44.86 25.44
CA SER A 326 17.60 -44.05 24.58
C SER A 326 17.99 -44.22 23.11
N LEU A 327 17.00 -44.45 22.24
CA LEU A 327 17.15 -44.54 20.79
C LEU A 327 16.35 -43.41 20.13
N LEU A 328 17.03 -42.40 19.58
CA LEU A 328 16.39 -41.35 18.80
C LEU A 328 16.36 -41.75 17.32
N VAL A 329 15.19 -42.20 16.86
CA VAL A 329 14.98 -42.70 15.49
C VAL A 329 14.48 -41.58 14.59
N GLU A 330 15.18 -41.37 13.47
CA GLU A 330 14.86 -40.39 12.44
C GLU A 330 14.29 -41.09 11.21
N ASN A 331 13.13 -40.64 10.71
CA ASN A 331 12.68 -41.02 9.37
C ASN A 331 13.46 -40.19 8.33
N CYS A 332 14.11 -40.80 7.34
CA CYS A 332 14.93 -40.12 6.33
C CYS A 332 14.22 -39.92 4.99
N GLY A 333 12.98 -40.39 4.84
CA GLY A 333 12.17 -40.33 3.62
C GLY A 333 11.21 -41.51 3.56
N ARG A 334 10.29 -41.52 2.59
CA ARG A 334 9.41 -42.69 2.33
C ARG A 334 9.55 -43.12 0.88
N VAL A 335 9.50 -44.42 0.64
CA VAL A 335 9.59 -44.95 -0.73
C VAL A 335 8.39 -44.43 -1.52
N ASN A 336 8.65 -43.92 -2.71
CA ASN A 336 7.66 -43.28 -3.58
C ASN A 336 7.38 -44.05 -4.87
N TYR A 337 8.08 -45.17 -5.11
CA TYR A 337 7.92 -45.99 -6.31
C TYR A 337 8.06 -47.49 -6.01
N GLY A 338 7.32 -48.32 -6.76
CA GLY A 338 7.41 -49.77 -6.72
C GLY A 338 6.68 -50.46 -5.56
N LYS A 339 6.76 -51.79 -5.51
CA LYS A 339 5.95 -52.66 -4.62
C LYS A 339 6.25 -52.49 -3.12
N ALA A 340 7.39 -51.87 -2.76
CA ALA A 340 7.80 -51.65 -1.37
C ALA A 340 6.98 -50.56 -0.64
N LEU A 341 6.06 -49.89 -1.33
CA LEU A 341 5.15 -48.86 -0.80
C LEU A 341 4.25 -49.40 0.34
N ASP A 342 3.66 -50.59 0.18
CA ASP A 342 2.68 -51.15 1.14
C ASP A 342 3.32 -51.50 2.50
N ASP A 343 4.59 -51.90 2.48
CA ASP A 343 5.35 -52.41 3.64
C ASP A 343 6.09 -51.30 4.40
N GLN A 344 5.95 -50.04 3.99
CA GLN A 344 6.59 -48.87 4.61
C GLN A 344 6.15 -48.69 6.07
N ARG A 345 7.05 -48.91 7.03
CA ARG A 345 6.88 -48.48 8.43
C ARG A 345 8.16 -47.80 8.91
N LYS A 346 8.04 -46.82 9.80
CA LYS A 346 9.17 -46.01 10.32
C LYS A 346 9.25 -46.08 11.84
N GLY A 347 10.41 -45.78 12.42
CA GLY A 347 10.67 -45.99 13.84
C GLY A 347 11.25 -47.39 14.10
N LEU A 348 10.92 -47.96 15.26
CA LEU A 348 11.24 -49.35 15.60
C LEU A 348 10.06 -50.25 15.22
N VAL A 349 10.28 -51.20 14.31
CA VAL A 349 9.21 -52.07 13.78
C VAL A 349 9.18 -53.48 14.40
N GLY A 350 10.00 -53.72 15.41
CA GLY A 350 10.13 -55.00 16.09
C GLY A 350 11.22 -54.93 17.17
N ASP A 351 11.46 -56.07 17.82
CA ASP A 351 12.37 -56.15 18.97
C ASP A 351 13.80 -55.71 18.66
N ILE A 352 14.39 -55.01 19.63
CA ILE A 352 15.84 -54.75 19.72
C ILE A 352 16.37 -55.63 20.84
N VAL A 353 17.47 -56.34 20.60
CA VAL A 353 18.04 -57.29 21.58
C VAL A 353 19.33 -56.77 22.18
N LEU A 354 19.51 -56.99 23.48
CA LEU A 354 20.77 -56.80 24.18
C LEU A 354 21.23 -58.16 24.70
N ASN A 355 22.41 -58.62 24.29
CA ASN A 355 22.93 -59.95 24.62
C ASN A 355 21.92 -61.07 24.30
N HIS A 356 21.31 -61.00 23.11
CA HIS A 356 20.26 -61.91 22.62
C HIS A 356 18.91 -61.87 23.34
N VAL A 357 18.74 -61.01 24.36
CA VAL A 357 17.46 -60.82 25.08
C VAL A 357 16.72 -59.59 24.54
N PRO A 358 15.44 -59.71 24.15
CA PRO A 358 14.63 -58.55 23.75
C PRO A 358 14.51 -57.53 24.88
N LEU A 359 14.72 -56.25 24.54
CA LEU A 359 14.42 -55.13 25.42
C LEU A 359 12.90 -54.94 25.53
N LYS A 360 12.42 -54.59 26.72
CA LYS A 360 11.00 -54.37 27.04
C LYS A 360 10.82 -53.02 27.77
N ASP A 361 9.60 -52.70 28.19
CA ASP A 361 9.28 -51.51 29.01
C ASP A 361 9.72 -50.17 28.38
N PHE A 362 9.26 -49.90 27.17
CA PHE A 362 9.57 -48.66 26.46
C PHE A 362 8.70 -47.48 26.89
N THR A 363 9.36 -46.34 27.11
CA THR A 363 8.74 -45.01 27.12
C THR A 363 9.04 -44.32 25.78
N ILE A 364 7.99 -43.95 25.04
CA ILE A 364 8.09 -43.49 23.65
C ILE A 364 7.59 -42.05 23.53
N TYR A 365 8.45 -41.15 23.03
CA TYR A 365 8.14 -39.74 22.81
C TYR A 365 7.99 -39.43 21.31
N CYS A 366 6.87 -38.81 20.95
CA CYS A 366 6.60 -38.31 19.60
C CYS A 366 7.21 -36.91 19.42
N LEU A 367 8.13 -36.78 18.46
CA LEU A 367 8.74 -35.51 18.05
C LEU A 367 8.41 -35.25 16.57
N ASP A 368 7.14 -34.97 16.29
CA ASP A 368 6.62 -34.79 14.93
C ASP A 368 7.06 -33.50 14.24
N MET A 369 7.66 -32.57 15.00
CA MET A 369 8.06 -31.23 14.59
C MET A 369 6.95 -30.41 13.93
N LYS A 370 5.69 -30.64 14.32
CA LYS A 370 4.57 -29.83 13.82
C LYS A 370 4.62 -28.41 14.38
N PRO A 371 3.96 -27.44 13.71
CA PRO A 371 3.96 -26.04 14.14
C PRO A 371 3.55 -25.81 15.62
N ASN A 372 2.64 -26.62 16.15
CA ASN A 372 2.23 -26.53 17.56
C ASN A 372 3.35 -26.89 18.53
N PHE A 373 4.12 -27.94 18.23
CA PHE A 373 5.29 -28.31 19.03
C PHE A 373 6.36 -27.21 18.98
N LEU A 374 6.68 -26.70 17.79
CA LEU A 374 7.63 -25.61 17.61
C LEU A 374 7.20 -24.30 18.29
N LYS A 375 5.90 -24.01 18.32
CA LYS A 375 5.35 -22.85 19.05
C LYS A 375 5.55 -22.98 20.56
N ARG A 376 5.33 -24.16 21.13
CA ARG A 376 5.60 -24.41 22.56
C ARG A 376 7.10 -24.28 22.86
N LEU A 377 7.94 -24.82 22.00
CA LEU A 377 9.40 -24.78 22.14
C LEU A 377 9.95 -23.34 22.06
N SER A 378 9.49 -22.54 21.08
CA SER A 378 9.89 -21.13 20.96
C SER A 378 9.38 -20.22 22.09
N ALA A 379 8.31 -20.63 22.79
CA ALA A 379 7.77 -19.92 23.94
C ALA A 379 8.41 -20.33 25.28
N ALA A 380 9.41 -21.23 25.27
CA ALA A 380 10.12 -21.64 26.47
C ALA A 380 10.77 -20.42 27.16
N SER A 381 10.54 -20.29 28.47
CA SER A 381 11.02 -19.16 29.28
C SER A 381 12.54 -19.16 29.46
N GLN A 382 13.21 -20.28 29.21
CA GLN A 382 14.64 -20.44 29.45
C GLN A 382 15.32 -21.12 28.26
N TRP A 383 16.18 -20.37 27.58
CA TRP A 383 17.10 -20.85 26.55
C TRP A 383 18.53 -20.67 27.05
N ASN A 384 19.40 -21.66 26.83
CA ASN A 384 20.77 -21.66 27.31
C ASN A 384 21.72 -21.08 26.26
N SER A 385 22.80 -20.41 26.69
CA SER A 385 23.86 -19.95 25.77
C SER A 385 24.56 -21.14 25.09
N VAL A 386 24.87 -21.02 23.81
CA VAL A 386 25.47 -22.11 23.03
C VAL A 386 26.91 -22.38 23.50
N PRO A 387 27.28 -23.63 23.84
CA PRO A 387 28.65 -23.98 24.20
C PRO A 387 29.59 -23.92 22.98
N GLN A 388 30.90 -23.74 23.19
CA GLN A 388 31.88 -23.56 22.10
C GLN A 388 31.92 -24.71 21.08
N LYS A 389 31.59 -25.94 21.50
CA LYS A 389 31.46 -27.12 20.62
C LYS A 389 30.26 -27.97 21.05
N PRO A 390 29.05 -27.69 20.55
CA PRO A 390 27.89 -28.52 20.88
C PRO A 390 28.03 -29.90 20.23
N SER A 391 28.02 -30.96 21.03
CA SER A 391 28.14 -32.36 20.58
C SER A 391 26.88 -33.20 20.86
N PHE A 392 25.76 -32.55 21.16
CA PHE A 392 24.50 -33.17 21.56
C PHE A 392 23.35 -32.83 20.58
N PRO A 393 22.32 -33.68 20.47
CA PRO A 393 21.09 -33.31 19.76
C PRO A 393 20.34 -32.21 20.52
N GLY A 394 19.89 -31.19 19.82
CA GLY A 394 19.17 -30.07 20.41
C GLY A 394 18.59 -29.11 19.38
N PHE A 395 17.83 -28.14 19.87
CA PHE A 395 17.26 -27.04 19.10
C PHE A 395 18.13 -25.80 19.27
N PHE A 396 18.38 -25.11 18.17
CA PHE A 396 19.29 -23.96 18.13
C PHE A 396 18.57 -22.78 17.49
N GLN A 397 18.72 -21.59 18.09
CA GLN A 397 18.02 -20.38 17.68
C GLN A 397 19.01 -19.25 17.36
N GLY A 398 18.70 -18.53 16.29
CA GLY A 398 19.34 -17.27 15.90
C GLY A 398 18.32 -16.34 15.25
N MET A 399 18.70 -15.09 15.05
CA MET A 399 17.83 -14.05 14.47
C MET A 399 18.40 -13.57 13.14
N LEU A 400 17.55 -13.56 12.10
CA LEU A 400 17.86 -13.00 10.79
C LEU A 400 17.20 -11.63 10.66
N TYR A 401 18.01 -10.63 10.30
CA TYR A 401 17.55 -9.30 9.92
C TYR A 401 17.51 -9.19 8.39
N VAL A 402 16.39 -8.72 7.84
CA VAL A 402 16.19 -8.56 6.40
C VAL A 402 15.98 -7.09 6.10
N ASP A 403 17.02 -6.41 5.63
CA ASP A 403 16.91 -5.03 5.19
C ASP A 403 16.06 -4.91 3.91
N GLY A 404 15.09 -3.99 3.86
CA GLY A 404 14.24 -3.77 2.67
C GLY A 404 13.27 -4.91 2.33
N HIS A 405 12.83 -4.97 1.06
CA HIS A 405 11.87 -5.99 0.60
C HIS A 405 12.52 -7.38 0.56
N PRO A 406 11.92 -8.42 1.18
CA PRO A 406 12.45 -9.76 1.13
C PRO A 406 12.55 -10.32 -0.29
N ARG A 407 13.66 -10.99 -0.56
CA ARG A 407 14.00 -11.70 -1.79
C ARG A 407 14.41 -13.12 -1.46
N ASP A 408 14.25 -14.03 -2.42
CA ASP A 408 14.71 -15.41 -2.34
C ASP A 408 16.21 -15.48 -2.03
N THR A 409 16.61 -16.50 -1.27
CA THR A 409 17.99 -16.72 -0.85
C THR A 409 18.26 -18.21 -0.62
N PHE A 410 19.48 -18.55 -0.22
CA PHE A 410 19.87 -19.93 0.14
C PHE A 410 20.54 -19.94 1.51
N ILE A 411 20.19 -20.94 2.33
CA ILE A 411 20.83 -21.16 3.63
C ILE A 411 21.93 -22.20 3.47
N ARG A 412 23.14 -21.87 3.93
CA ARG A 412 24.26 -22.79 4.08
C ARG A 412 24.60 -22.95 5.56
N LEU A 413 24.86 -24.19 6.01
CA LEU A 413 25.18 -24.51 7.41
C LEU A 413 26.61 -25.07 7.55
N PRO A 414 27.65 -24.21 7.49
CA PRO A 414 29.03 -24.66 7.62
C PRO A 414 29.29 -25.21 9.03
N GLY A 415 29.99 -26.34 9.13
CA GLY A 415 30.31 -26.99 10.41
C GLY A 415 29.19 -27.84 11.02
N TRP A 416 27.97 -27.79 10.47
CA TRP A 416 26.85 -28.63 10.91
C TRP A 416 26.84 -29.98 10.20
N SER A 417 26.69 -31.07 10.95
CA SER A 417 26.72 -32.43 10.42
C SER A 417 25.37 -32.87 9.84
N LYS A 418 24.29 -32.86 10.63
CA LYS A 418 22.94 -33.24 10.21
C LYS A 418 21.89 -32.51 11.04
N GLY A 419 20.78 -32.12 10.43
CA GLY A 419 19.69 -31.45 11.15
C GLY A 419 18.53 -31.03 10.26
N VAL A 420 17.66 -30.19 10.80
CA VAL A 420 16.46 -29.65 10.14
C VAL A 420 16.41 -28.15 10.40
N VAL A 421 16.10 -27.36 9.38
CA VAL A 421 16.05 -25.91 9.47
C VAL A 421 14.61 -25.43 9.50
N PHE A 422 14.29 -24.53 10.44
CA PHE A 422 12.98 -23.90 10.55
C PHE A 422 13.10 -22.39 10.42
N ILE A 423 12.31 -21.78 9.55
CA ILE A 423 12.22 -20.32 9.39
C ILE A 423 10.82 -19.87 9.80
N ASN A 424 10.73 -18.97 10.78
CA ASN A 424 9.45 -18.43 11.27
C ASN A 424 8.43 -19.50 11.69
N GLY A 425 8.92 -20.65 12.20
CA GLY A 425 8.11 -21.80 12.61
C GLY A 425 7.70 -22.74 11.46
N GLN A 426 8.15 -22.48 10.24
CA GLN A 426 7.94 -23.36 9.07
C GLN A 426 9.18 -24.22 8.84
N ASN A 427 8.98 -25.51 8.55
CA ASN A 427 10.06 -26.44 8.27
C ASN A 427 10.58 -26.25 6.85
N LEU A 428 11.79 -25.69 6.71
CA LEU A 428 12.43 -25.46 5.42
C LEU A 428 12.88 -26.78 4.80
N GLY A 429 13.52 -27.63 5.59
CA GLY A 429 14.02 -28.90 5.10
C GLY A 429 15.18 -29.45 5.90
N ARG A 430 15.68 -30.59 5.44
CA ARG A 430 16.76 -31.34 6.07
C ARG A 430 18.12 -30.93 5.53
N HIS A 431 19.12 -30.92 6.40
CA HIS A 431 20.53 -30.75 6.06
C HIS A 431 21.31 -31.99 6.47
N TRP A 432 22.22 -32.45 5.62
CA TRP A 432 23.19 -33.50 5.96
C TRP A 432 24.49 -33.30 5.17
N SER A 433 25.62 -33.26 5.86
CA SER A 433 26.92 -32.95 5.28
C SER A 433 27.41 -33.94 4.20
N ILE A 434 26.87 -35.17 4.17
CA ILE A 434 27.36 -36.28 3.32
C ILE A 434 26.78 -36.31 1.89
N GLY A 435 25.81 -35.45 1.56
CA GLY A 435 25.14 -35.49 0.24
C GLY A 435 25.50 -34.32 -0.67
N PRO A 436 24.94 -34.32 -1.89
CA PRO A 436 25.18 -33.27 -2.88
C PRO A 436 24.51 -31.94 -2.50
N GLN A 437 23.39 -31.98 -1.78
CA GLN A 437 22.71 -30.79 -1.28
C GLN A 437 23.55 -30.09 -0.20
N LYS A 438 24.15 -28.93 -0.54
CA LYS A 438 24.93 -28.09 0.40
C LYS A 438 24.18 -26.88 0.92
N THR A 439 23.06 -26.54 0.30
CA THR A 439 22.23 -25.38 0.61
C THR A 439 20.75 -25.75 0.66
N LEU A 440 19.96 -24.96 1.36
CA LEU A 440 18.50 -25.03 1.37
C LEU A 440 17.94 -23.76 0.73
N TYR A 441 17.12 -23.91 -0.30
CA TYR A 441 16.42 -22.79 -0.91
C TYR A 441 15.42 -22.17 0.08
N LEU A 442 15.50 -20.85 0.28
CA LEU A 442 14.62 -20.08 1.15
C LEU A 442 13.83 -19.06 0.32
N PRO A 443 12.51 -19.27 0.14
CA PRO A 443 11.66 -18.29 -0.54
C PRO A 443 11.56 -16.97 0.24
N GLY A 444 11.70 -15.85 -0.47
CA GLY A 444 11.49 -14.49 0.02
C GLY A 444 10.14 -14.30 0.72
N PRO A 445 9.01 -14.91 0.27
CA PRO A 445 7.74 -14.86 0.99
C PRO A 445 7.76 -15.49 2.39
N TRP A 446 8.74 -16.33 2.73
CA TRP A 446 8.89 -16.89 4.10
C TRP A 446 9.65 -15.94 5.02
N LEU A 447 10.28 -14.91 4.46
CA LEU A 447 11.01 -13.85 5.14
C LEU A 447 10.12 -12.63 5.32
N LYS A 448 10.42 -11.86 6.38
CA LYS A 448 9.80 -10.57 6.66
C LYS A 448 10.88 -9.51 6.61
N SER A 449 10.56 -8.34 6.05
CA SER A 449 11.40 -7.16 6.18
C SER A 449 11.59 -6.84 7.66
N GLY A 450 12.80 -6.53 8.06
CA GLY A 450 13.16 -6.23 9.43
C GLY A 450 13.53 -7.44 10.27
N ASN A 451 13.29 -7.34 11.58
CA ASN A 451 13.40 -8.48 12.49
C ASN A 451 12.28 -9.47 12.21
N ASN A 452 12.63 -10.75 12.04
CA ASN A 452 11.66 -11.81 11.74
C ASN A 452 10.84 -12.27 12.99
N GLN A 453 10.56 -11.36 13.95
CA GLN A 453 9.65 -11.53 15.10
C GLN A 453 8.66 -10.36 15.22
N THR A 454 7.39 -10.63 15.57
CA THR A 454 6.33 -9.62 15.77
C THR A 454 6.17 -9.32 17.27
N GLU A 455 6.24 -8.05 17.66
CA GLU A 455 6.05 -7.60 19.06
C GLU A 455 4.56 -7.57 19.45
N THR A 456 4.00 -8.73 19.79
CA THR A 456 2.56 -8.90 20.08
C THR A 456 2.05 -8.23 21.37
N GLN A 457 2.95 -7.81 22.27
CA GLN A 457 2.60 -7.16 23.54
C GLN A 457 2.82 -5.64 23.55
N SER A 458 3.31 -5.06 22.45
CA SER A 458 3.59 -3.62 22.40
C SER A 458 2.29 -2.80 22.54
N PRO A 459 2.27 -1.76 23.40
CA PRO A 459 1.14 -0.83 23.49
C PRO A 459 1.12 0.18 22.34
N ARG A 460 2.18 0.24 21.51
CA ARG A 460 2.32 1.18 20.40
C ARG A 460 1.26 0.96 19.33
N HIS A 461 0.98 2.02 18.58
CA HIS A 461 -0.06 2.02 17.56
C HIS A 461 0.33 2.87 16.33
N GLY A 462 -0.21 2.55 15.14
CA GLY A 462 0.22 3.16 13.88
C GLY A 462 0.02 4.67 13.79
N GLY A 463 -0.90 5.24 14.58
CA GLY A 463 -1.07 6.69 14.71
C GLY A 463 0.19 7.44 15.16
N GLU A 464 1.08 6.80 15.95
CA GLU A 464 2.37 7.37 16.36
C GLU A 464 3.25 7.67 15.14
N SER A 465 3.37 6.70 14.22
CA SER A 465 4.17 6.85 12.99
C SER A 465 3.62 7.95 12.07
N VAL A 466 2.29 8.16 12.02
CA VAL A 466 1.69 9.28 11.28
C VAL A 466 2.14 10.59 11.91
N ALA A 467 1.95 10.76 13.22
CA ALA A 467 2.26 11.98 13.94
C ALA A 467 3.76 12.34 13.90
N GLU A 468 4.65 11.35 14.01
CA GLU A 468 6.10 11.54 13.91
C GLU A 468 6.50 12.14 12.56
N VAL A 469 5.95 11.61 11.46
CA VAL A 469 6.20 12.15 10.12
C VAL A 469 5.63 13.56 9.98
N LEU A 470 4.39 13.80 10.40
CA LEU A 470 3.78 15.13 10.33
C LEU A 470 4.61 16.18 11.10
N ARG A 471 5.07 15.85 12.32
CA ARG A 471 5.93 16.72 13.12
C ARG A 471 7.26 16.99 12.40
N ALA A 472 7.90 15.96 11.84
CA ALA A 472 9.16 16.10 11.11
C ALA A 472 9.03 16.98 9.85
N HIS A 473 7.83 17.14 9.31
CA HIS A 473 7.52 18.01 8.17
C HIS A 473 6.97 19.38 8.59
N GLY A 474 7.06 19.73 9.87
CA GLY A 474 6.67 21.06 10.38
C GLY A 474 5.16 21.31 10.43
N VAL A 475 4.33 20.26 10.37
CA VAL A 475 2.87 20.39 10.49
C VAL A 475 2.53 20.82 11.92
N LYS A 476 1.82 21.94 12.05
CA LYS A 476 1.43 22.53 13.34
C LYS A 476 -0.02 22.24 13.73
N PHE A 477 -0.87 22.03 12.75
CA PHE A 477 -2.33 21.90 12.91
C PHE A 477 -2.85 20.69 12.14
N VAL A 478 -3.74 19.92 12.76
CA VAL A 478 -4.56 18.91 12.10
C VAL A 478 -6.02 19.25 12.34
N PHE A 479 -6.75 19.49 11.26
CA PHE A 479 -8.18 19.80 11.30
C PHE A 479 -9.02 18.54 11.18
N THR A 480 -10.13 18.44 11.91
CA THR A 480 -10.92 17.20 11.94
C THR A 480 -12.38 17.41 12.27
N LEU A 481 -13.27 16.51 11.82
CA LEU A 481 -14.42 16.11 12.62
C LEU A 481 -14.10 14.72 13.14
N VAL A 482 -14.16 14.56 14.46
CA VAL A 482 -13.63 13.37 15.14
C VAL A 482 -14.40 12.10 14.78
N GLY A 483 -13.71 10.97 14.76
CA GLY A 483 -14.32 9.66 14.61
C GLY A 483 -13.39 8.50 15.00
N GLY A 484 -13.98 7.34 15.28
CA GLY A 484 -13.25 6.18 15.81
C GLY A 484 -12.13 5.68 14.90
N HIS A 485 -12.31 5.76 13.58
CA HIS A 485 -11.33 5.27 12.61
C HIS A 485 -9.99 6.01 12.64
N ILE A 486 -9.96 7.30 13.02
CA ILE A 486 -8.74 8.13 13.01
C ILE A 486 -8.24 8.53 14.41
N SER A 487 -8.94 8.10 15.47
CA SER A 487 -8.63 8.51 16.85
C SER A 487 -7.16 8.30 17.26
N PRO A 488 -6.47 7.19 16.87
CA PRO A 488 -5.06 7.02 17.18
C PRO A 488 -4.14 8.09 16.56
N ILE A 489 -4.48 8.63 15.38
CA ILE A 489 -3.73 9.71 14.74
C ILE A 489 -3.86 10.99 15.58
N LEU A 490 -5.08 11.33 15.99
CA LEU A 490 -5.36 12.55 16.74
C LEU A 490 -4.63 12.56 18.09
N VAL A 491 -4.72 11.46 18.84
CA VAL A 491 -4.05 11.31 20.15
C VAL A 491 -2.53 11.36 20.01
N ALA A 492 -1.97 10.71 18.98
CA ALA A 492 -0.52 10.78 18.75
C ALA A 492 -0.04 12.19 18.36
N CYS A 493 -0.81 12.89 17.51
CA CYS A 493 -0.51 14.26 17.12
C CYS A 493 -0.51 15.21 18.32
N GLU A 494 -1.51 15.12 19.19
CA GLU A 494 -1.59 15.87 20.44
C GLU A 494 -0.36 15.63 21.33
N LYS A 495 0.00 14.36 21.57
CA LYS A 495 1.18 13.99 22.37
C LYS A 495 2.50 14.54 21.80
N LEU A 496 2.58 14.74 20.49
CA LEU A 496 3.76 15.30 19.83
C LEU A 496 3.71 16.83 19.67
N GLY A 497 2.70 17.50 20.24
CA GLY A 497 2.56 18.95 20.22
C GLY A 497 1.93 19.52 18.94
N ILE A 498 1.36 18.67 18.08
CA ILE A 498 0.56 19.12 16.93
C ILE A 498 -0.85 19.43 17.44
N ARG A 499 -1.32 20.66 17.22
CA ARG A 499 -2.62 21.10 17.71
C ARG A 499 -3.75 20.47 16.88
N ILE A 500 -4.65 19.75 17.55
CA ILE A 500 -5.89 19.25 16.95
C ILE A 500 -6.96 20.35 17.00
N VAL A 501 -7.61 20.59 15.86
CA VAL A 501 -8.67 21.60 15.73
C VAL A 501 -9.91 20.94 15.15
N ASP A 502 -10.86 20.61 16.03
CA ASP A 502 -12.12 19.98 15.62
C ASP A 502 -13.17 21.02 15.17
N THR A 503 -13.84 20.76 14.06
CA THR A 503 -14.86 21.62 13.43
C THR A 503 -16.27 21.04 13.60
N ARG A 504 -17.31 21.72 13.09
CA ARG A 504 -18.68 21.17 13.06
C ARG A 504 -19.01 20.36 11.81
N HIS A 505 -18.20 20.48 10.76
CA HIS A 505 -18.34 19.71 9.53
C HIS A 505 -16.99 19.38 8.90
N GLU A 506 -16.86 18.23 8.22
CA GLU A 506 -15.60 17.79 7.59
C GLU A 506 -15.13 18.70 6.46
N ALA A 507 -16.08 19.27 5.69
CA ALA A 507 -15.75 20.26 4.67
C ALA A 507 -15.02 21.48 5.28
N THR A 508 -15.47 21.97 6.43
CA THR A 508 -14.80 23.07 7.17
C THR A 508 -13.37 22.69 7.54
N ALA A 509 -13.15 21.45 8.02
CA ALA A 509 -11.81 20.99 8.37
C ALA A 509 -10.86 21.04 7.16
N VAL A 510 -11.34 20.61 5.98
CA VAL A 510 -10.55 20.67 4.74
C VAL A 510 -10.36 22.10 4.26
N PHE A 511 -11.35 22.98 4.35
CA PHE A 511 -11.18 24.40 4.03
C PHE A 511 -10.16 25.08 4.96
N ALA A 512 -10.17 24.76 6.25
CA ALA A 512 -9.18 25.29 7.19
C ALA A 512 -7.75 24.80 6.86
N ALA A 513 -7.60 23.52 6.53
CA ALA A 513 -6.34 22.97 6.04
C ALA A 513 -5.88 23.67 4.75
N ASP A 514 -6.79 23.90 3.80
CA ASP A 514 -6.54 24.61 2.55
C ASP A 514 -6.04 26.05 2.81
N ALA A 515 -6.71 26.80 3.70
CA ALA A 515 -6.26 28.14 4.08
C ALA A 515 -4.88 28.15 4.75
N VAL A 516 -4.59 27.19 5.65
CA VAL A 516 -3.25 27.04 6.23
C VAL A 516 -2.21 26.79 5.14
N ALA A 517 -2.51 25.94 4.16
CA ALA A 517 -1.60 25.64 3.06
C ALA A 517 -1.26 26.90 2.25
N ARG A 518 -2.29 27.69 1.90
CA ARG A 518 -2.16 28.93 1.13
C ARG A 518 -1.40 30.03 1.87
N LEU A 519 -1.57 30.14 3.18
CA LEU A 519 -0.99 31.23 3.97
C LEU A 519 0.40 30.93 4.55
N SER A 520 0.70 29.67 4.83
CA SER A 520 1.97 29.25 5.43
C SER A 520 3.00 28.79 4.41
N GLY A 521 2.58 28.41 3.20
CA GLY A 521 3.44 27.74 2.23
C GLY A 521 3.83 26.31 2.62
N THR A 522 3.20 25.75 3.65
CA THR A 522 3.38 24.34 4.08
C THR A 522 2.18 23.49 3.70
N VAL A 523 2.22 22.17 3.97
CA VAL A 523 1.08 21.30 3.68
C VAL A 523 -0.02 21.49 4.72
N GLY A 524 -1.25 21.76 4.27
CA GLY A 524 -2.44 21.73 5.12
C GLY A 524 -2.89 20.30 5.39
N VAL A 525 -3.25 19.96 6.63
CA VAL A 525 -3.61 18.58 7.00
C VAL A 525 -5.01 18.51 7.60
N ALA A 526 -5.84 17.65 7.02
CA ALA A 526 -7.16 17.30 7.56
C ALA A 526 -7.25 15.79 7.80
N ALA A 527 -7.92 15.39 8.88
CA ALA A 527 -8.16 13.98 9.23
C ALA A 527 -9.66 13.75 9.45
N VAL A 528 -10.25 12.78 8.77
CA VAL A 528 -11.70 12.49 8.85
C VAL A 528 -11.97 10.99 8.93
N THR A 529 -13.12 10.63 9.51
CA THR A 529 -13.56 9.22 9.61
C THR A 529 -13.92 8.62 8.24
N ALA A 530 -14.09 7.31 8.20
CA ALA A 530 -14.50 6.57 7.00
C ALA A 530 -15.90 6.97 6.49
N GLY A 531 -16.21 6.59 5.25
CA GLY A 531 -17.56 6.67 4.69
C GLY A 531 -18.08 8.11 4.62
N PRO A 532 -19.15 8.47 5.35
CA PRO A 532 -19.76 9.80 5.28
C PRO A 532 -18.79 10.93 5.62
N GLY A 533 -17.89 10.70 6.60
CA GLY A 533 -16.92 11.73 6.99
C GLY A 533 -15.96 12.06 5.85
N LEU A 534 -15.57 11.05 5.08
CA LEU A 534 -14.77 11.26 3.90
C LEU A 534 -15.58 11.87 2.74
N THR A 535 -16.80 11.37 2.45
CA THR A 535 -17.61 11.90 1.34
C THR A 535 -17.98 13.38 1.53
N ASN A 536 -18.14 13.83 2.78
CA ASN A 536 -18.38 15.24 3.12
C ASN A 536 -17.22 16.16 2.73
N THR A 537 -16.02 15.63 2.46
CA THR A 537 -14.85 16.42 2.07
C THR A 537 -14.70 16.65 0.57
N VAL A 538 -15.45 15.94 -0.27
CA VAL A 538 -15.25 15.91 -1.73
C VAL A 538 -15.21 17.31 -2.34
N THR A 539 -16.19 18.16 -2.01
CA THR A 539 -16.27 19.54 -2.52
C THR A 539 -15.08 20.38 -2.06
N ALA A 540 -14.67 20.25 -0.80
CA ALA A 540 -13.57 21.03 -0.24
C ALA A 540 -12.21 20.59 -0.81
N VAL A 541 -12.00 19.29 -1.04
CA VAL A 541 -10.81 18.78 -1.73
C VAL A 541 -10.79 19.25 -3.18
N LYS A 542 -11.94 19.27 -3.87
CA LYS A 542 -12.03 19.81 -5.22
C LYS A 542 -11.66 21.29 -5.27
N ASN A 543 -12.10 22.08 -4.28
CA ASN A 543 -11.70 23.47 -4.13
C ASN A 543 -10.17 23.62 -3.98
N ALA A 544 -9.56 22.83 -3.08
CA ALA A 544 -8.11 22.82 -2.88
C ALA A 544 -7.34 22.38 -4.15
N GLN A 545 -7.87 21.42 -4.90
CA GLN A 545 -7.32 20.99 -6.20
C GLN A 545 -7.33 22.16 -7.21
N MET A 546 -8.46 22.84 -7.34
CA MET A 546 -8.64 23.97 -8.26
C MET A 546 -7.80 25.20 -7.85
N ALA A 547 -7.47 25.31 -6.58
CA ALA A 547 -6.60 26.35 -6.05
C ALA A 547 -5.13 25.93 -5.90
N GLU A 548 -4.78 24.73 -6.37
CA GLU A 548 -3.40 24.23 -6.40
C GLU A 548 -2.74 24.24 -5.02
N SER A 549 -3.52 23.88 -4.00
CA SER A 549 -3.10 23.96 -2.61
C SER A 549 -2.55 22.61 -2.13
N PRO A 550 -1.34 22.57 -1.52
CA PRO A 550 -0.77 21.35 -1.00
C PRO A 550 -1.54 20.91 0.25
N LEU A 551 -2.41 19.92 0.09
CA LEU A 551 -3.29 19.43 1.15
C LEU A 551 -3.16 17.92 1.32
N LEU A 552 -3.00 17.45 2.55
CA LEU A 552 -3.02 16.04 2.90
C LEU A 552 -4.32 15.71 3.62
N LEU A 553 -5.16 14.89 3.00
CA LEU A 553 -6.35 14.31 3.60
C LEU A 553 -6.04 12.91 4.12
N LEU A 554 -6.22 12.70 5.42
CA LEU A 554 -6.09 11.42 6.11
C LEU A 554 -7.51 10.87 6.34
N GLY A 555 -7.89 9.81 5.63
CA GLY A 555 -9.19 9.17 5.81
C GLY A 555 -9.07 7.87 6.58
N GLY A 556 -9.91 7.70 7.59
CA GLY A 556 -10.12 6.38 8.19
C GLY A 556 -10.78 5.41 7.20
N ALA A 557 -10.62 4.11 7.43
CA ALA A 557 -11.33 3.06 6.69
C ALA A 557 -11.67 1.87 7.59
N ALA A 558 -12.60 1.04 7.12
CA ALA A 558 -12.85 -0.27 7.70
C ALA A 558 -11.56 -1.11 7.76
N ALA A 559 -11.50 -2.06 8.69
CA ALA A 559 -10.36 -2.95 8.84
C ALA A 559 -10.09 -3.71 7.54
N THR A 560 -8.82 -3.96 7.20
CA THR A 560 -8.42 -4.53 5.90
C THR A 560 -9.16 -5.82 5.52
N LEU A 561 -9.50 -6.68 6.49
CA LEU A 561 -10.26 -7.93 6.25
C LEU A 561 -11.75 -7.75 6.03
N LEU A 562 -12.31 -6.61 6.46
CA LEU A 562 -13.74 -6.32 6.42
C LEU A 562 -14.12 -5.38 5.28
N GLN A 563 -13.15 -4.80 4.58
CA GLN A 563 -13.37 -3.99 3.38
C GLN A 563 -14.13 -4.80 2.31
N GLY A 564 -15.17 -4.18 1.73
CA GLY A 564 -16.07 -4.79 0.75
C GLY A 564 -17.07 -5.79 1.32
N ARG A 565 -17.18 -5.90 2.66
CA ARG A 565 -18.04 -6.90 3.33
C ARG A 565 -19.19 -6.30 4.12
N GLY A 566 -19.50 -5.02 3.89
CA GLY A 566 -20.58 -4.31 4.58
C GLY A 566 -20.21 -3.86 5.99
N ALA A 567 -18.93 -3.58 6.23
CA ALA A 567 -18.50 -3.00 7.50
C ALA A 567 -19.08 -1.58 7.68
N LEU A 568 -19.16 -1.14 8.94
CA LEU A 568 -19.67 0.19 9.27
C LEU A 568 -18.89 1.27 8.51
N GLN A 569 -19.60 2.11 7.75
CA GLN A 569 -19.03 3.21 6.95
C GLN A 569 -18.03 2.77 5.86
N ASP A 570 -18.07 1.50 5.43
CA ASP A 570 -17.20 0.97 4.38
C ASP A 570 -17.73 1.31 2.97
N ILE A 571 -16.88 1.94 2.16
CA ILE A 571 -17.14 2.31 0.76
C ILE A 571 -15.83 2.24 -0.05
N ASP A 572 -15.90 2.25 -1.38
CA ASP A 572 -14.72 2.41 -2.23
C ASP A 572 -14.24 3.88 -2.25
N GLN A 573 -13.52 4.26 -1.19
CA GLN A 573 -12.98 5.60 -1.01
C GLN A 573 -11.92 5.95 -2.05
N MET A 574 -11.16 4.95 -2.55
CA MET A 574 -10.09 5.17 -3.53
C MET A 574 -10.65 5.68 -4.85
N SER A 575 -11.70 5.03 -5.36
CA SER A 575 -12.32 5.43 -6.63
C SER A 575 -12.91 6.83 -6.58
N LEU A 576 -13.42 7.25 -5.41
CA LEU A 576 -13.97 8.59 -5.21
C LEU A 576 -12.90 9.70 -5.25
N PHE A 577 -11.70 9.44 -4.69
CA PHE A 577 -10.67 10.48 -4.52
C PHE A 577 -9.56 10.49 -5.58
N LYS A 578 -9.35 9.40 -6.32
CA LYS A 578 -8.39 9.37 -7.44
C LYS A 578 -8.53 10.53 -8.44
N PRO A 579 -9.73 10.99 -8.86
CA PRO A 579 -9.84 12.12 -9.79
C PRO A 579 -9.62 13.50 -9.11
N LEU A 580 -9.67 13.55 -7.78
CA LEU A 580 -9.56 14.79 -7.00
C LEU A 580 -8.14 15.06 -6.53
N CYS A 581 -7.33 14.01 -6.36
CA CYS A 581 -6.02 14.07 -5.73
C CYS A 581 -4.88 13.73 -6.71
N LYS A 582 -3.70 14.31 -6.48
CA LYS A 582 -2.46 13.98 -7.20
C LYS A 582 -1.92 12.60 -6.84
N PHE A 583 -2.23 12.13 -5.64
CA PHE A 583 -1.81 10.84 -5.11
C PHE A 583 -2.89 10.31 -4.16
N CYS A 584 -3.23 9.03 -4.33
CA CYS A 584 -4.08 8.27 -3.43
C CYS A 584 -3.36 6.99 -3.04
N ALA A 585 -3.37 6.63 -1.76
CA ALA A 585 -2.86 5.36 -1.29
C ALA A 585 -3.71 4.81 -0.14
N SER A 586 -3.73 3.48 -0.02
CA SER A 586 -4.30 2.77 1.13
C SER A 586 -3.18 2.04 1.85
N VAL A 587 -3.03 2.29 3.15
CA VAL A 587 -2.02 1.62 3.97
C VAL A 587 -2.45 0.18 4.23
N ARG A 588 -1.57 -0.79 3.92
CA ARG A 588 -1.84 -2.22 4.10
C ARG A 588 -1.08 -2.86 5.26
N SER A 589 -0.05 -2.20 5.77
CA SER A 589 0.69 -2.63 6.95
C SER A 589 1.20 -1.43 7.75
N VAL A 590 1.34 -1.58 9.08
CA VAL A 590 1.77 -0.49 9.98
C VAL A 590 3.14 0.07 9.55
N LYS A 591 3.97 -0.79 8.97
CA LYS A 591 5.32 -0.46 8.56
C LYS A 591 5.36 0.53 7.38
N ASP A 592 4.33 0.51 6.54
CA ASP A 592 4.26 1.32 5.32
C ASP A 592 3.74 2.74 5.60
N ILE A 593 3.27 3.03 6.82
CA ILE A 593 2.70 4.33 7.21
C ILE A 593 3.69 5.46 6.93
N ALA A 594 4.90 5.37 7.52
CA ALA A 594 5.86 6.46 7.42
C ALA A 594 6.29 6.74 5.97
N ILE A 595 6.53 5.67 5.20
CA ILE A 595 6.91 5.74 3.78
C ILE A 595 5.80 6.41 2.96
N THR A 596 4.56 5.98 3.18
CA THR A 596 3.38 6.47 2.45
C THR A 596 3.12 7.95 2.74
N VAL A 597 3.16 8.36 4.02
CA VAL A 597 2.92 9.76 4.42
C VAL A 597 4.02 10.67 3.88
N ARG A 598 5.30 10.30 3.99
CA ARG A 598 6.43 11.07 3.42
C ARG A 598 6.27 11.29 1.93
N LYS A 599 5.94 10.22 1.19
CA LYS A 599 5.72 10.27 -0.26
C LYS A 599 4.55 11.18 -0.62
N ALA A 600 3.43 11.08 0.10
CA ALA A 600 2.27 11.92 -0.13
C ALA A 600 2.59 13.41 0.09
N LEU A 601 3.27 13.76 1.18
CA LEU A 601 3.67 15.15 1.47
C LEU A 601 4.55 15.73 0.36
N ALA A 602 5.55 15.00 -0.10
CA ALA A 602 6.42 15.46 -1.20
C ALA A 602 5.67 15.62 -2.52
N ILE A 603 4.73 14.70 -2.84
CA ILE A 603 3.88 14.82 -4.04
C ILE A 603 2.92 16.00 -3.94
N ALA A 604 2.35 16.25 -2.75
CA ALA A 604 1.44 17.38 -2.53
C ALA A 604 2.11 18.71 -2.88
N GLN A 605 3.42 18.85 -2.59
CA GLN A 605 4.19 20.08 -2.81
C GLN A 605 4.89 20.16 -4.18
N SER A 606 5.23 19.03 -4.81
CA SER A 606 6.03 19.00 -6.04
C SER A 606 5.24 19.38 -7.30
N GLY A 607 5.91 19.94 -8.31
CA GLY A 607 5.29 20.39 -9.55
C GLY A 607 4.33 21.54 -9.29
N THR A 608 3.10 21.41 -9.78
CA THR A 608 1.97 22.23 -9.32
C THR A 608 1.40 21.61 -8.06
N PRO A 609 1.36 22.31 -6.91
CA PRO A 609 0.87 21.71 -5.68
C PRO A 609 -0.61 21.31 -5.78
N GLY A 610 -1.03 20.39 -4.93
CA GLY A 610 -2.41 19.91 -4.94
C GLY A 610 -2.69 18.87 -3.87
N PRO A 611 -3.96 18.48 -3.71
CA PRO A 611 -4.37 17.57 -2.65
C PRO A 611 -3.86 16.13 -2.89
N VAL A 612 -3.60 15.43 -1.80
CA VAL A 612 -3.26 14.01 -1.75
C VAL A 612 -4.12 13.34 -0.68
N PHE A 613 -4.42 12.06 -0.87
CA PHE A 613 -5.27 11.29 0.02
C PHE A 613 -4.55 10.01 0.47
N ILE A 614 -4.61 9.73 1.77
CA ILE A 614 -4.17 8.46 2.34
C ILE A 614 -5.31 7.87 3.15
N GLU A 615 -5.68 6.65 2.80
CA GLU A 615 -6.60 5.82 3.55
C GLU A 615 -5.86 4.98 4.58
N PHE A 616 -6.38 4.99 5.80
CA PHE A 616 -5.89 4.22 6.93
C PHE A 616 -6.98 3.27 7.42
N PRO A 617 -6.93 1.99 7.02
CA PRO A 617 -7.71 0.95 7.65
C PRO A 617 -7.50 0.94 9.16
N ILE A 618 -8.58 0.84 9.94
CA ILE A 618 -8.54 0.98 11.40
C ILE A 618 -7.56 0.01 12.08
N ASP A 619 -7.39 -1.18 11.51
CA ASP A 619 -6.47 -2.22 11.99
C ASP A 619 -4.98 -1.89 11.76
N THR A 620 -4.66 -0.89 10.93
CA THR A 620 -3.30 -0.33 10.81
C THR A 620 -3.01 0.75 11.85
N LEU A 621 -4.03 1.33 12.48
CA LEU A 621 -3.89 2.47 13.39
C LEU A 621 -3.94 2.10 14.85
N TYR A 622 -4.62 1.01 15.22
CA TYR A 622 -4.79 0.57 16.61
C TYR A 622 -3.72 -0.45 17.04
N PRO A 623 -3.49 -0.63 18.37
CA PRO A 623 -2.54 -1.61 18.89
C PRO A 623 -2.87 -3.06 18.53
N PHE A 624 -1.83 -3.90 18.41
CA PHE A 624 -1.94 -5.33 18.05
C PHE A 624 -3.00 -6.09 18.84
N HIS A 625 -3.03 -5.91 20.18
CA HIS A 625 -3.91 -6.68 21.05
C HIS A 625 -5.41 -6.36 20.85
N LEU A 626 -5.74 -5.11 20.49
CA LEU A 626 -7.12 -4.71 20.16
C LEU A 626 -7.54 -5.28 18.81
N VAL A 627 -6.68 -5.14 17.79
CA VAL A 627 -6.94 -5.71 16.46
C VAL A 627 -7.07 -7.24 16.52
N SER A 628 -6.21 -7.89 17.30
CA SER A 628 -6.27 -9.34 17.55
C SER A 628 -7.59 -9.79 18.19
N LYS A 629 -8.09 -9.01 19.16
CA LYS A 629 -9.37 -9.27 19.83
C LYS A 629 -10.53 -9.14 18.85
N GLU A 630 -10.53 -8.08 18.03
CA GLU A 630 -11.59 -7.81 17.06
C GLU A 630 -11.68 -8.89 15.97
N PHE A 631 -10.54 -9.42 15.52
CA PHE A 631 -10.51 -10.53 14.58
C PHE A 631 -10.92 -11.89 15.19
N GLY A 632 -11.31 -11.96 16.46
CA GLY A 632 -11.84 -13.19 17.07
C GLY A 632 -10.81 -14.32 17.23
N VAL A 633 -9.52 -13.99 17.21
CA VAL A 633 -8.40 -14.96 17.16
C VAL A 633 -8.30 -15.84 18.44
N LYS A 634 -9.01 -15.48 19.52
CA LYS A 634 -9.00 -16.21 20.80
C LYS A 634 -9.92 -17.43 20.85
N ASN A 635 -10.89 -17.57 19.95
CA ASN A 635 -11.86 -18.66 20.04
C ASN A 635 -11.26 -19.98 19.52
N PRO A 636 -11.39 -21.11 20.26
CA PRO A 636 -10.85 -22.39 19.80
C PRO A 636 -11.53 -22.80 18.49
N PRO A 637 -10.77 -23.11 17.43
CA PRO A 637 -11.34 -23.41 16.12
C PRO A 637 -12.16 -24.70 16.17
N LYS A 638 -13.42 -24.62 15.73
CA LYS A 638 -14.27 -25.80 15.50
C LYS A 638 -14.12 -26.28 14.05
N GLY A 639 -13.91 -27.59 13.87
CA GLY A 639 -13.76 -28.20 12.54
C GLY A 639 -12.47 -27.80 11.79
N ILE A 640 -12.27 -28.40 10.61
CA ILE A 640 -11.09 -28.17 9.76
C ILE A 640 -11.10 -26.75 9.20
N MET A 641 -12.27 -26.29 8.72
CA MET A 641 -12.41 -24.93 8.17
C MET A 641 -12.12 -23.86 9.22
N GLY A 642 -12.58 -24.04 10.47
CA GLY A 642 -12.26 -23.12 11.56
C GLY A 642 -10.75 -23.01 11.84
N LYS A 643 -10.00 -24.11 11.71
CA LYS A 643 -8.53 -24.09 11.87
C LYS A 643 -7.84 -23.32 10.75
N VAL A 644 -8.30 -23.49 9.50
CA VAL A 644 -7.78 -22.76 8.33
C VAL A 644 -8.05 -21.26 8.46
N VAL A 645 -9.28 -20.87 8.83
CA VAL A 645 -9.62 -19.46 9.08
C VAL A 645 -8.74 -18.88 10.19
N THR A 646 -8.59 -19.59 11.31
CA THR A 646 -7.77 -19.12 12.43
C THR A 646 -6.29 -18.98 12.05
N TRP A 647 -5.76 -19.87 11.22
CA TRP A 647 -4.40 -19.76 10.67
C TRP A 647 -4.26 -18.52 9.77
N TYR A 648 -5.22 -18.32 8.85
CA TYR A 648 -5.24 -17.17 7.96
C TYR A 648 -5.29 -15.84 8.74
N LEU A 649 -6.20 -15.72 9.72
CA LEU A 649 -6.34 -14.53 10.56
C LEU A 649 -5.06 -14.24 11.36
N HIS A 650 -4.41 -15.27 11.93
CA HIS A 650 -3.12 -15.10 12.59
C HIS A 650 -2.02 -14.63 11.64
N ASN A 651 -1.96 -15.17 10.43
CA ASN A 651 -0.95 -14.79 9.45
C ASN A 651 -1.17 -13.36 8.97
N HIS A 652 -2.42 -12.99 8.67
CA HIS A 652 -2.82 -11.64 8.30
C HIS A 652 -2.43 -10.63 9.38
N LEU A 653 -2.81 -10.89 10.64
CA LEU A 653 -2.48 -10.03 11.77
C LEU A 653 -0.96 -9.89 11.97
N LYS A 654 -0.19 -10.98 11.82
CA LYS A 654 1.27 -10.92 11.90
C LYS A 654 1.89 -10.10 10.78
N ASN A 655 1.34 -10.16 9.57
CA ASN A 655 1.81 -9.40 8.43
C ASN A 655 1.48 -7.91 8.56
N LEU A 656 0.30 -7.60 9.07
CA LEU A 656 -0.17 -6.24 9.35
C LEU A 656 0.81 -5.49 10.28
N PHE A 657 1.32 -6.16 11.31
CA PHE A 657 2.23 -5.59 12.32
C PHE A 657 3.71 -5.96 12.12
N ALA A 658 4.08 -6.65 11.04
CA ALA A 658 5.48 -7.01 10.79
C ALA A 658 6.33 -5.74 10.60
N GLY A 659 7.40 -5.57 11.38
CA GLY A 659 8.27 -4.39 11.30
C GLY A 659 7.58 -3.07 11.70
N ALA A 660 6.47 -3.13 12.44
CA ALA A 660 5.67 -1.96 12.81
C ALA A 660 6.49 -0.88 13.54
N TRP A 661 7.38 -1.30 14.43
CA TRP A 661 8.04 -0.44 15.42
C TRP A 661 9.50 -0.14 15.13
N GLU A 662 9.98 -0.53 13.96
CA GLU A 662 11.35 -0.26 13.51
C GLU A 662 11.56 1.23 13.30
N THR A 663 12.75 1.70 13.69
CA THR A 663 13.12 3.10 13.45
C THR A 663 13.20 3.33 11.95
N ARG A 664 12.48 4.35 11.46
CA ARG A 664 12.51 4.75 10.06
C ARG A 664 12.88 6.21 9.94
N ASP A 665 13.47 6.54 8.81
CA ASP A 665 13.66 7.93 8.43
C ASP A 665 12.30 8.59 8.20
N VAL A 666 12.05 9.66 8.95
CA VAL A 666 10.84 10.49 8.91
C VAL A 666 11.09 11.84 8.25
N SER A 667 12.30 12.08 7.75
CA SER A 667 12.70 13.37 7.19
C SER A 667 11.98 13.72 5.88
N PRO A 668 11.83 15.02 5.55
CA PRO A 668 11.27 15.44 4.27
C PRO A 668 11.99 14.87 3.05
N LEU A 669 11.22 14.38 2.07
CA LEU A 669 11.75 13.99 0.78
C LEU A 669 11.94 15.24 -0.13
N PRO A 670 12.88 15.20 -1.10
CA PRO A 670 13.09 16.31 -2.03
C PRO A 670 11.82 16.68 -2.81
N VAL A 671 11.53 17.98 -2.89
CA VAL A 671 10.42 18.54 -3.66
C VAL A 671 10.96 19.07 -4.99
N HIS A 672 10.34 18.66 -6.10
CA HIS A 672 10.74 19.11 -7.43
C HIS A 672 9.84 20.24 -7.91
N ILE A 673 10.40 21.41 -8.22
CA ILE A 673 9.65 22.59 -8.68
C ILE A 673 10.17 22.99 -10.07
N PRO A 674 9.32 23.10 -11.11
CA PRO A 674 9.77 23.49 -12.44
C PRO A 674 10.29 24.93 -12.45
N GLN A 675 11.37 25.16 -13.18
CA GLN A 675 12.05 26.46 -13.27
C GLN A 675 12.24 26.88 -14.73
N ALA A 676 12.22 28.19 -14.98
CA ALA A 676 12.53 28.74 -16.29
C ALA A 676 14.00 28.49 -16.65
N THR A 677 14.33 28.27 -17.93
CA THR A 677 15.73 28.19 -18.37
C THR A 677 16.34 29.58 -18.53
N ASP A 678 17.67 29.70 -18.47
CA ASP A 678 18.35 30.98 -18.65
C ASP A 678 18.04 31.63 -20.01
N ASN A 679 17.98 30.82 -21.07
CA ASN A 679 17.61 31.31 -22.40
C ASN A 679 16.17 31.84 -22.46
N GLN A 680 15.22 31.18 -21.78
CA GLN A 680 13.84 31.68 -21.69
C GLN A 680 13.78 33.01 -20.94
N VAL A 681 14.50 33.14 -19.83
CA VAL A 681 14.59 34.40 -19.07
C VAL A 681 15.22 35.50 -19.91
N GLN A 682 16.33 35.23 -20.60
CA GLN A 682 17.01 36.20 -21.46
C GLN A 682 16.10 36.71 -22.59
N LYS A 683 15.39 35.79 -23.27
CA LYS A 683 14.42 36.17 -24.30
C LYS A 683 13.29 37.05 -23.75
N CYS A 684 12.85 36.80 -22.52
CA CYS A 684 11.82 37.64 -21.88
C CYS A 684 12.38 39.01 -21.48
N ILE A 685 13.63 39.09 -21.01
CA ILE A 685 14.32 40.36 -20.74
C ILE A 685 14.32 41.23 -21.99
N GLU A 686 14.69 40.68 -23.15
CA GLU A 686 14.71 41.41 -24.43
C GLU A 686 13.32 41.89 -24.89
N LEU A 687 12.29 41.07 -24.67
CA LEU A 687 10.91 41.44 -25.03
C LEU A 687 10.38 42.56 -24.13
N VAL A 688 10.59 42.43 -22.81
CA VAL A 688 10.13 43.41 -21.83
C VAL A 688 10.89 44.73 -21.97
N SER A 689 12.20 44.71 -22.18
CA SER A 689 13.01 45.93 -22.32
C SER A 689 12.61 46.80 -23.54
N ARG A 690 11.93 46.21 -24.54
CA ARG A 690 11.47 46.89 -25.76
C ARG A 690 10.00 47.30 -25.71
N ALA A 691 9.25 46.87 -24.69
CA ALA A 691 7.83 47.14 -24.58
C ALA A 691 7.58 48.59 -24.13
N LYS A 692 6.59 49.24 -24.73
CA LYS A 692 6.17 50.61 -24.37
C LYS A 692 4.91 50.62 -23.50
N LYS A 693 4.03 49.62 -23.68
CA LYS A 693 2.78 49.46 -22.92
C LYS A 693 2.69 48.06 -22.29
N PRO A 694 3.67 47.63 -21.46
CA PRO A 694 3.62 46.33 -20.82
C PRO A 694 2.56 46.29 -19.70
N VAL A 695 1.96 45.13 -19.46
CA VAL A 695 1.12 44.85 -18.29
C VAL A 695 1.39 43.45 -17.72
N ILE A 696 1.30 43.31 -16.40
CA ILE A 696 1.43 42.02 -15.69
C ILE A 696 0.06 41.60 -15.16
N LEU A 697 -0.32 40.35 -15.40
CA LEU A 697 -1.46 39.69 -14.76
C LEU A 697 -0.91 38.64 -13.80
N LEU A 698 -1.03 38.94 -12.51
CA LEU A 698 -0.54 38.09 -11.45
C LEU A 698 -1.67 37.20 -10.92
N GLY A 699 -1.46 35.89 -10.96
CA GLY A 699 -2.39 34.90 -10.43
C GLY A 699 -1.90 34.27 -9.14
N SER A 700 -2.69 33.34 -8.57
CA SER A 700 -2.40 32.70 -7.29
C SER A 700 -1.07 31.93 -7.27
N GLN A 701 -0.62 31.34 -8.40
CA GLN A 701 0.66 30.61 -8.44
C GLN A 701 1.87 31.48 -8.09
N ALA A 702 1.80 32.79 -8.30
CA ALA A 702 2.88 33.68 -7.92
C ALA A 702 3.11 33.70 -6.41
N THR A 703 2.13 33.27 -5.60
CA THR A 703 2.26 33.23 -4.13
C THR A 703 2.77 31.88 -3.60
N LEU A 704 3.01 30.91 -4.47
CA LEU A 704 3.44 29.57 -4.07
C LEU A 704 4.95 29.52 -3.73
N PRO A 705 5.38 28.69 -2.76
CA PRO A 705 6.80 28.45 -2.48
C PRO A 705 7.54 27.93 -3.71
N PRO A 706 8.82 28.29 -3.94
CA PRO A 706 9.78 28.57 -2.88
C PRO A 706 10.04 30.05 -2.64
N THR A 707 9.51 30.94 -3.46
CA THR A 707 9.87 32.36 -3.42
C THR A 707 9.02 33.11 -2.39
N PRO A 708 9.62 33.81 -1.42
CA PRO A 708 8.89 34.66 -0.48
C PRO A 708 8.10 35.77 -1.21
N THR A 709 6.88 36.03 -0.77
CA THR A 709 6.01 37.03 -1.41
C THR A 709 6.56 38.45 -1.35
N ASP A 710 7.33 38.78 -0.31
CA ASP A 710 7.94 40.10 -0.17
C ASP A 710 9.04 40.35 -1.22
N ASP A 711 9.79 39.31 -1.60
CA ASP A 711 10.78 39.40 -2.67
C ASP A 711 10.11 39.59 -4.04
N ILE A 712 8.96 38.94 -4.25
CA ILE A 712 8.16 39.10 -5.47
C ILE A 712 7.60 40.51 -5.54
N ARG A 713 7.09 41.04 -4.42
CA ARG A 713 6.64 42.42 -4.33
C ARG A 713 7.76 43.40 -4.69
N ALA A 714 8.94 43.25 -4.10
CA ALA A 714 10.10 44.09 -4.40
C ALA A 714 10.51 43.99 -5.89
N ALA A 715 10.46 42.79 -6.46
CA ALA A 715 10.73 42.58 -7.90
C ALA A 715 9.72 43.31 -8.79
N LEU A 716 8.43 43.25 -8.46
CA LEU A 716 7.37 43.97 -9.20
C LEU A 716 7.53 45.50 -9.08
N GLU A 717 7.82 46.00 -7.88
CA GLU A 717 8.10 47.42 -7.63
C GLU A 717 9.33 47.89 -8.43
N SER A 718 10.40 47.08 -8.49
CA SER A 718 11.59 47.38 -9.28
C SER A 718 11.36 47.35 -10.80
N LEU A 719 10.40 46.55 -11.29
CA LEU A 719 10.06 46.51 -12.72
C LEU A 719 9.26 47.75 -13.15
N GLY A 720 8.49 48.34 -12.24
CA GLY A 720 7.66 49.52 -12.53
C GLY A 720 6.52 49.26 -13.52
N ILE A 721 6.18 47.99 -13.79
CA ILE A 721 5.15 47.62 -14.77
C ILE A 721 3.76 47.59 -14.09
N PRO A 722 2.70 48.14 -14.71
CA PRO A 722 1.34 48.06 -14.20
C PRO A 722 0.86 46.61 -14.03
N CYS A 723 0.24 46.34 -12.88
CA CYS A 723 -0.16 45.01 -12.45
C CYS A 723 -1.67 44.92 -12.20
N PHE A 724 -2.29 43.87 -12.74
CA PHE A 724 -3.61 43.39 -12.37
C PHE A 724 -3.46 42.15 -11.50
N LEU A 725 -4.01 42.20 -10.29
CA LEU A 725 -3.83 41.17 -9.27
C LEU A 725 -5.10 40.32 -9.12
N GLY A 726 -4.96 38.99 -9.18
CA GLY A 726 -6.07 38.04 -9.07
C GLY A 726 -5.84 36.95 -8.01
N GLY A 727 -6.94 36.40 -7.49
CA GLY A 727 -6.92 35.34 -6.48
C GLY A 727 -6.10 35.70 -5.24
N MET A 728 -5.18 34.83 -4.83
CA MET A 728 -4.30 35.03 -3.67
C MET A 728 -3.36 36.24 -3.82
N SER A 729 -3.10 36.69 -5.04
CA SER A 729 -2.18 37.80 -5.30
C SER A 729 -2.80 39.19 -5.13
N ARG A 730 -4.12 39.30 -4.87
CA ARG A 730 -4.85 40.59 -4.80
C ARG A 730 -4.22 41.63 -3.87
N GLY A 731 -3.56 41.18 -2.81
CA GLY A 731 -2.87 42.05 -1.85
C GLY A 731 -1.38 42.28 -2.11
N MET A 732 -0.79 41.68 -3.15
CA MET A 732 0.67 41.63 -3.37
C MET A 732 1.36 42.99 -3.25
N LEU A 733 0.76 44.05 -3.80
CA LEU A 733 1.32 45.40 -3.82
C LEU A 733 0.76 46.33 -2.71
N GLY A 734 -0.15 45.83 -1.87
CA GLY A 734 -0.86 46.62 -0.86
C GLY A 734 -1.89 47.62 -1.42
N ARG A 735 -2.45 48.47 -0.54
CA ARG A 735 -3.62 49.32 -0.86
C ARG A 735 -3.36 50.57 -1.71
N ASN A 736 -2.12 51.08 -1.71
CA ASN A 736 -1.78 52.41 -2.24
C ASN A 736 -0.71 52.37 -3.36
N SER A 737 -0.38 51.18 -3.87
CA SER A 737 0.66 51.08 -4.90
C SER A 737 0.24 51.79 -6.20
N PRO A 738 1.13 52.60 -6.81
CA PRO A 738 0.87 53.23 -8.11
C PRO A 738 0.82 52.20 -9.25
N LEU A 739 1.44 51.03 -9.06
CA LEU A 739 1.50 49.96 -10.07
C LEU A 739 0.25 49.09 -10.07
N HIS A 740 -0.52 49.06 -8.97
CA HIS A 740 -1.73 48.25 -8.89
C HIS A 740 -2.91 48.97 -9.58
N ILE A 741 -3.38 48.37 -10.67
CA ILE A 741 -4.57 48.79 -11.41
C ILE A 741 -5.70 47.80 -11.13
N ARG A 742 -6.86 48.30 -10.70
CA ARG A 742 -8.00 47.46 -10.30
C ARG A 742 -9.12 47.47 -11.34
N GLN A 743 -9.32 48.62 -11.97
CA GLN A 743 -10.40 48.87 -12.92
C GLN A 743 -9.90 48.85 -14.38
N ASN A 744 -10.82 48.88 -15.35
CA ASN A 744 -10.54 49.00 -16.79
C ASN A 744 -9.57 47.95 -17.36
N ARG A 745 -9.47 46.77 -16.73
CA ARG A 745 -8.57 45.69 -17.15
C ARG A 745 -8.71 45.33 -18.62
N SER A 746 -9.94 45.20 -19.10
CA SER A 746 -10.21 44.80 -20.49
C SER A 746 -9.65 45.77 -21.52
N ASP A 747 -9.68 47.07 -21.23
CA ASP A 747 -9.18 48.08 -22.17
C ASP A 747 -7.65 48.19 -22.10
N ALA A 748 -7.07 48.09 -20.91
CA ALA A 748 -5.62 47.97 -20.76
C ALA A 748 -5.04 46.77 -21.54
N LEU A 749 -5.72 45.62 -21.54
CA LEU A 749 -5.28 44.42 -22.27
C LEU A 749 -5.41 44.55 -23.80
N LYS A 750 -6.38 45.34 -24.28
CA LYS A 750 -6.51 45.64 -25.72
C LYS A 750 -5.42 46.58 -26.20
N GLU A 751 -4.97 47.51 -25.35
CA GLU A 751 -3.94 48.48 -25.69
C GLU A 751 -2.50 48.01 -25.47
N ALA A 752 -2.30 47.03 -24.59
CA ALA A 752 -0.97 46.54 -24.23
C ALA A 752 -0.21 45.94 -25.42
N ASP A 753 1.04 46.35 -25.61
CA ASP A 753 1.95 45.76 -26.61
C ASP A 753 2.70 44.52 -26.08
N LEU A 754 2.72 44.34 -24.76
CA LEU A 754 3.20 43.15 -24.08
C LEU A 754 2.32 42.79 -22.87
N VAL A 755 1.97 41.51 -22.75
CA VAL A 755 1.23 40.97 -21.60
C VAL A 755 2.03 39.84 -20.97
N LEU A 756 2.35 39.96 -19.68
CA LEU A 756 2.94 38.89 -18.88
C LEU A 756 1.87 38.22 -18.02
N LEU A 757 1.52 36.98 -18.36
CA LEU A 757 0.64 36.11 -17.58
C LEU A 757 1.49 35.32 -16.58
N ALA A 758 1.64 35.85 -15.36
CA ALA A 758 2.43 35.23 -14.29
C ALA A 758 1.51 34.44 -13.35
N GLY A 759 1.43 33.12 -13.55
CA GLY A 759 0.53 32.25 -12.78
C GLY A 759 -0.95 32.44 -13.06
N THR A 760 -1.28 33.11 -14.17
CA THR A 760 -2.66 33.42 -14.59
C THR A 760 -3.12 32.46 -15.67
N VAL A 761 -4.36 31.97 -15.57
CA VAL A 761 -4.97 31.05 -16.53
C VAL A 761 -5.98 31.79 -17.40
N CYS A 762 -5.93 31.58 -18.72
CA CYS A 762 -6.88 32.14 -19.68
C CYS A 762 -8.21 31.36 -19.69
N ASP A 763 -8.92 31.33 -18.56
CA ASP A 763 -10.25 30.73 -18.42
C ASP A 763 -11.39 31.77 -18.54
N PHE A 764 -12.61 31.43 -18.12
CA PHE A 764 -13.77 32.31 -18.20
C PHE A 764 -13.54 33.67 -17.51
N ARG A 765 -12.71 33.73 -16.46
CA ARG A 765 -12.38 34.96 -15.71
C ARG A 765 -11.54 35.95 -16.53
N LEU A 766 -10.87 35.46 -17.59
CA LEU A 766 -10.14 36.26 -18.57
C LEU A 766 -10.76 36.11 -19.98
N SER A 767 -12.05 35.83 -20.04
CA SER A 767 -12.80 35.67 -21.30
C SER A 767 -12.13 34.70 -22.28
N TYR A 768 -11.56 33.61 -21.76
CA TYR A 768 -10.84 32.59 -22.53
C TYR A 768 -9.63 33.13 -23.31
N GLY A 769 -9.09 34.28 -22.92
CA GLY A 769 -8.01 34.99 -23.61
C GLY A 769 -8.46 35.88 -24.77
N ARG A 770 -9.77 35.96 -25.08
CA ARG A 770 -10.31 36.78 -26.20
C ARG A 770 -10.06 38.28 -26.06
N VAL A 771 -9.85 38.74 -24.83
CA VAL A 771 -9.60 40.15 -24.51
C VAL A 771 -8.14 40.55 -24.83
N LEU A 772 -7.24 39.59 -25.01
CA LEU A 772 -5.84 39.85 -25.32
C LEU A 772 -5.71 40.34 -26.78
N ASN A 773 -5.00 41.44 -26.98
CA ASN A 773 -4.74 41.96 -28.32
C ASN A 773 -3.88 40.98 -29.14
N ARG A 774 -4.33 40.62 -30.35
CA ARG A 774 -3.62 39.71 -31.27
C ARG A 774 -2.22 40.19 -31.68
N ARG A 775 -1.96 41.50 -31.61
CA ARG A 775 -0.63 42.09 -31.91
C ARG A 775 0.29 42.11 -30.70
N SER A 776 -0.24 41.91 -29.49
CA SER A 776 0.52 41.94 -28.25
C SER A 776 1.49 40.75 -28.16
N ARG A 777 2.68 40.98 -27.62
CA ARG A 777 3.60 39.89 -27.25
C ARG A 777 3.15 39.29 -25.92
N ILE A 778 2.86 38.00 -25.89
CA ILE A 778 2.34 37.33 -24.69
C ILE A 778 3.44 36.45 -24.10
N ILE A 779 3.84 36.71 -22.86
CA ILE A 779 4.71 35.84 -22.07
C ILE A 779 3.81 35.13 -21.06
N ALA A 780 3.80 33.80 -21.07
CA ALA A 780 3.01 33.00 -20.13
C ALA A 780 3.94 32.13 -19.27
N VAL A 781 3.74 32.18 -17.95
CA VAL A 781 4.52 31.42 -16.97
C VAL A 781 3.57 30.73 -16.00
N ASN A 782 3.65 29.39 -15.94
CA ASN A 782 2.81 28.58 -15.08
C ASN A 782 3.51 27.23 -14.82
N ARG A 783 3.35 26.65 -13.62
CA ARG A 783 3.96 25.36 -13.26
C ARG A 783 3.29 24.17 -13.98
N ASP A 784 2.00 24.29 -14.27
CA ASP A 784 1.22 23.29 -14.98
C ASP A 784 1.16 23.61 -16.48
N LYS A 785 1.59 22.64 -17.30
CA LYS A 785 1.64 22.81 -18.75
C LYS A 785 0.25 22.92 -19.40
N THR A 786 -0.76 22.23 -18.85
CA THR A 786 -2.13 22.25 -19.37
C THR A 786 -2.79 23.60 -19.10
N GLN A 787 -2.56 24.18 -17.93
CA GLN A 787 -3.03 25.52 -17.60
C GLN A 787 -2.28 26.61 -18.37
N LEU A 788 -0.96 26.46 -18.51
CA LEU A 788 -0.10 27.37 -19.29
C LEU A 788 -0.65 27.62 -20.70
N LEU A 789 -1.20 26.58 -21.32
CA LEU A 789 -1.69 26.58 -22.71
C LEU A 789 -3.22 26.53 -22.79
N LYS A 790 -3.94 26.75 -21.68
CA LYS A 790 -5.40 26.64 -21.66
C LYS A 790 -6.03 27.65 -22.63
N ASN A 791 -6.82 27.14 -23.58
CA ASN A 791 -7.45 27.92 -24.66
C ASN A 791 -6.46 28.64 -25.60
N SER A 792 -5.17 28.30 -25.55
CA SER A 792 -4.20 28.82 -26.52
C SER A 792 -4.51 28.30 -27.92
N ASP A 793 -3.98 28.99 -28.92
CA ASP A 793 -4.12 28.71 -30.36
C ASP A 793 -5.54 28.83 -30.93
N MET A 794 -6.56 28.98 -30.07
CA MET A 794 -7.93 29.29 -30.47
C MET A 794 -8.23 30.80 -30.39
N PHE A 795 -7.99 31.43 -29.24
CA PHE A 795 -8.28 32.86 -29.03
C PHE A 795 -7.03 33.73 -28.83
N TRP A 796 -5.94 33.13 -28.34
CA TRP A 796 -4.70 33.80 -28.02
C TRP A 796 -3.51 32.84 -28.22
N LYS A 797 -2.28 33.35 -28.33
CA LYS A 797 -1.09 32.49 -28.47
C LYS A 797 0.11 33.08 -27.74
N PRO A 798 0.80 32.31 -26.87
CA PRO A 798 2.00 32.80 -26.21
C PRO A 798 3.13 33.01 -27.23
N THR A 799 3.80 34.15 -27.13
CA THR A 799 5.10 34.41 -27.79
C THR A 799 6.22 33.61 -27.10
N VAL A 800 6.14 33.52 -25.76
CA VAL A 800 7.01 32.68 -24.94
C VAL A 800 6.13 31.97 -23.92
N ALA A 801 6.19 30.64 -23.89
CA ALA A 801 5.52 29.80 -22.91
C ALA A 801 6.59 29.14 -22.02
N ILE A 802 6.48 29.33 -20.71
CA ILE A 802 7.45 28.87 -19.73
C ILE A 802 6.73 27.99 -18.71
N GLN A 803 7.07 26.70 -18.71
CA GLN A 803 6.66 25.80 -17.63
C GLN A 803 7.61 26.02 -16.45
N GLY A 804 7.21 26.84 -15.49
CA GLY A 804 8.07 27.21 -14.37
C GLY A 804 7.35 27.99 -13.28
N ASP A 805 8.01 28.11 -12.13
CA ASP A 805 7.52 28.92 -11.02
C ASP A 805 7.47 30.41 -11.36
N ALA A 806 6.27 31.01 -11.26
CA ALA A 806 6.03 32.41 -11.58
C ALA A 806 6.78 33.37 -10.65
N GLY A 807 6.86 33.08 -9.35
CA GLY A 807 7.59 33.90 -8.38
C GLY A 807 9.08 33.93 -8.70
N SER A 808 9.71 32.76 -8.81
CA SER A 808 11.13 32.61 -9.15
C SER A 808 11.48 33.27 -10.48
N PHE A 809 10.59 33.15 -11.47
CA PHE A 809 10.76 33.80 -12.77
C PHE A 809 10.74 35.33 -12.66
N LEU A 810 9.79 35.92 -11.91
CA LEU A 810 9.70 37.38 -11.73
C LEU A 810 10.96 37.96 -11.08
N LEU A 811 11.53 37.28 -10.08
CA LEU A 811 12.81 37.71 -9.47
C LEU A 811 13.95 37.71 -10.49
N ARG A 812 14.06 36.66 -11.31
CA ARG A 812 15.11 36.56 -12.33
C ARG A 812 14.94 37.59 -13.44
N LEU A 813 13.69 37.82 -13.86
CA LEU A 813 13.34 38.85 -14.83
C LEU A 813 13.71 40.25 -14.31
N SER A 814 13.33 40.57 -13.06
CA SER A 814 13.66 41.84 -12.40
C SER A 814 15.18 42.03 -12.27
N LYS A 815 15.93 41.00 -11.87
CA LYS A 815 17.41 41.05 -11.80
C LYS A 815 18.05 41.33 -13.16
N GLY A 816 17.56 40.70 -14.23
CA GLY A 816 18.08 40.92 -15.58
C GLY A 816 17.71 42.27 -16.20
N LEU A 817 16.66 42.91 -15.69
CA LEU A 817 16.20 44.24 -16.09
C LEU A 817 16.62 45.33 -15.08
N LYS A 818 17.69 45.10 -14.30
CA LYS A 818 18.14 46.07 -13.29
C LYS A 818 18.41 47.43 -13.92
N GLY A 819 17.68 48.46 -13.47
CA GLY A 819 17.78 49.83 -13.99
C GLY A 819 16.85 50.14 -15.16
N HIS A 820 16.07 49.17 -15.66
CA HIS A 820 14.98 49.41 -16.60
C HIS A 820 13.71 49.83 -15.84
N THR A 821 13.06 50.89 -16.30
CA THR A 821 11.75 51.33 -15.81
C THR A 821 10.79 51.49 -16.99
N CYS A 822 9.55 51.04 -16.81
CA CYS A 822 8.46 51.29 -17.76
C CYS A 822 8.32 52.80 -18.03
N PRO A 823 8.08 53.26 -19.27
CA PRO A 823 7.77 54.65 -19.56
C PRO A 823 6.67 55.18 -18.64
N GLU A 824 6.90 56.30 -17.94
CA GLU A 824 6.02 56.78 -16.86
C GLU A 824 4.61 57.15 -17.34
N ASP A 825 4.47 57.55 -18.60
CA ASP A 825 3.21 57.94 -19.22
C ASP A 825 2.18 56.80 -19.21
N TRP A 826 2.62 55.57 -19.41
CA TRP A 826 1.72 54.41 -19.47
C TRP A 826 1.11 54.03 -18.10
N PRO A 827 1.89 53.77 -17.03
CA PRO A 827 1.35 53.56 -15.69
C PRO A 827 0.48 54.72 -15.19
N GLN A 828 0.89 55.97 -15.45
CA GLN A 828 0.12 57.15 -15.04
C GLN A 828 -1.24 57.22 -15.76
N CYS A 829 -1.27 56.95 -17.07
CA CYS A 829 -2.50 56.89 -17.86
C CYS A 829 -3.48 55.84 -17.32
N LEU A 830 -3.00 54.61 -17.11
CA LEU A 830 -3.81 53.54 -16.54
C LEU A 830 -4.31 53.90 -15.14
N LYS A 831 -3.46 54.50 -14.30
CA LYS A 831 -3.84 54.88 -12.94
C LYS A 831 -4.86 56.02 -12.91
N ALA A 832 -4.77 56.99 -13.81
CA ALA A 832 -5.78 58.04 -13.95
C ALA A 832 -7.15 57.46 -14.34
N GLY A 833 -7.17 56.49 -15.25
CA GLY A 833 -8.38 55.74 -15.61
C GLY A 833 -8.96 54.95 -14.44
N ASP A 834 -8.11 54.28 -13.67
CA ASP A 834 -8.45 53.54 -12.44
C ASP A 834 -9.12 54.46 -11.40
N VAL A 835 -8.49 55.60 -11.08
CA VAL A 835 -9.02 56.59 -10.14
C VAL A 835 -10.35 57.18 -10.61
N THR A 836 -10.50 57.45 -11.92
CA THR A 836 -11.75 57.96 -12.48
C THR A 836 -12.88 56.95 -12.29
N LYS A 837 -12.62 55.68 -12.58
CA LYS A 837 -13.61 54.61 -12.38
C LYS A 837 -13.92 54.37 -10.91
N GLU A 838 -12.92 54.40 -10.03
CA GLU A 838 -13.14 54.30 -8.58
C GLU A 838 -13.98 55.45 -8.02
N LYS A 839 -13.75 56.70 -8.45
CA LYS A 839 -14.60 57.84 -8.07
C LYS A 839 -16.04 57.64 -8.53
N ALA A 840 -16.25 57.15 -9.76
CA ALA A 840 -17.59 56.84 -10.26
C ALA A 840 -18.27 55.73 -9.45
N ASN A 841 -17.54 54.67 -9.09
CA ASN A 841 -18.04 53.59 -8.25
C ASN A 841 -18.39 54.08 -6.83
N ARG A 842 -17.57 54.97 -6.25
CA ARG A 842 -17.80 55.50 -4.91
C ARG A 842 -19.05 56.38 -4.82
N ARG A 843 -19.38 57.14 -5.87
CA ARG A 843 -20.64 57.93 -5.93
C ARG A 843 -21.89 57.06 -5.80
N LYS A 844 -21.84 55.79 -6.24
CA LYS A 844 -22.97 54.85 -6.07
C LYS A 844 -23.20 54.43 -4.62
N ALA A 845 -22.22 54.65 -3.73
CA ALA A 845 -22.39 54.42 -2.29
C ALA A 845 -23.22 55.51 -1.62
N ASP A 846 -23.30 56.71 -2.22
CA ASP A 846 -24.06 57.84 -1.71
C ASP A 846 -25.56 57.76 -2.12
N GLU A 847 -25.91 56.86 -3.03
CA GLU A 847 -27.29 56.62 -3.47
C GLU A 847 -28.11 55.94 -2.37
N LYS A 848 -29.34 56.41 -2.14
CA LYS A 848 -30.27 55.76 -1.21
C LYS A 848 -30.93 54.56 -1.89
N THR A 849 -30.98 53.44 -1.19
CA THR A 849 -31.77 52.26 -1.61
C THR A 849 -33.23 52.42 -1.20
N ASP A 850 -34.14 51.65 -1.80
CA ASP A 850 -35.57 51.67 -1.44
C ASP A 850 -35.79 51.22 0.02
N ARG A 851 -35.10 50.16 0.44
CA ARG A 851 -35.13 49.58 1.79
C ARG A 851 -33.71 49.27 2.27
N HIS A 852 -33.53 49.28 3.60
CA HIS A 852 -32.28 48.92 4.29
C HIS A 852 -31.06 49.78 3.89
N LEU A 853 -29.83 49.38 4.22
CA LEU A 853 -28.62 50.15 3.96
C LEU A 853 -28.11 49.95 2.53
N ASN A 854 -27.38 50.93 1.98
CA ASN A 854 -26.65 50.74 0.74
C ASN A 854 -25.44 49.81 0.98
N PRO A 855 -25.35 48.63 0.34
CA PRO A 855 -24.25 47.68 0.56
C PRO A 855 -22.86 48.27 0.26
N LEU A 856 -22.76 49.20 -0.71
CA LEU A 856 -21.48 49.82 -1.05
C LEU A 856 -21.02 50.79 0.04
N SER A 857 -21.94 51.53 0.66
CA SER A 857 -21.65 52.43 1.78
C SER A 857 -21.06 51.65 2.95
N VAL A 858 -21.70 50.53 3.31
CA VAL A 858 -21.23 49.63 4.38
C VAL A 858 -19.83 49.08 4.08
N LEU A 859 -19.61 48.57 2.86
CA LEU A 859 -18.32 48.01 2.46
C LEU A 859 -17.20 49.06 2.44
N HIS A 860 -17.48 50.28 1.98
CA HIS A 860 -16.52 51.38 2.04
C HIS A 860 -16.17 51.74 3.48
N ARG A 861 -17.17 51.81 4.36
CA ARG A 861 -16.94 52.15 5.76
C ARG A 861 -16.14 51.08 6.50
N VAL A 862 -16.45 49.80 6.26
CA VAL A 862 -15.65 48.69 6.78
C VAL A 862 -14.22 48.78 6.27
N ASP A 863 -14.00 48.96 4.95
CA ASP A 863 -12.63 49.06 4.41
C ASP A 863 -11.82 50.18 5.09
N GLU A 864 -12.43 51.35 5.30
CA GLU A 864 -11.78 52.48 5.97
C GLU A 864 -11.39 52.21 7.44
N LEU A 865 -12.12 51.34 8.13
CA LEU A 865 -11.94 51.04 9.56
C LEU A 865 -11.11 49.78 9.84
N MET A 866 -10.92 48.89 8.86
CA MET A 866 -10.12 47.67 9.04
C MET A 866 -8.68 47.99 9.45
N ALA A 867 -8.12 47.17 10.33
CA ALA A 867 -6.71 47.25 10.70
C ALA A 867 -5.77 47.04 9.49
N ASP A 868 -4.57 47.63 9.55
CA ASP A 868 -3.57 47.52 8.48
C ASP A 868 -2.99 46.10 8.34
N ASP A 869 -3.15 45.26 9.36
CA ASP A 869 -2.75 43.85 9.32
C ASP A 869 -3.93 42.89 9.07
N SER A 870 -5.08 43.42 8.65
CA SER A 870 -6.30 42.63 8.45
C SER A 870 -6.17 41.59 7.33
N ILE A 871 -6.84 40.45 7.50
CA ILE A 871 -7.02 39.40 6.49
C ILE A 871 -8.50 39.35 6.14
N ILE A 872 -8.80 39.36 4.83
CA ILE A 872 -10.17 39.29 4.33
C ILE A 872 -10.42 37.89 3.76
N VAL A 873 -11.48 37.25 4.24
CA VAL A 873 -12.02 35.99 3.73
C VAL A 873 -13.35 36.29 3.04
N ALA A 874 -13.46 35.91 1.77
CA ALA A 874 -14.63 36.19 0.93
C ALA A 874 -15.42 34.90 0.66
N ASP A 875 -16.69 34.86 1.05
CA ASP A 875 -17.59 33.72 0.84
C ASP A 875 -19.02 34.18 0.52
N GLY A 876 -19.43 34.11 -0.74
CA GLY A 876 -20.75 34.54 -1.17
C GLY A 876 -20.81 34.99 -2.62
N GLY A 877 -21.99 35.49 -3.01
CA GLY A 877 -22.28 35.91 -4.38
C GLY A 877 -22.18 37.42 -4.60
N ASP A 878 -23.33 38.10 -4.70
CA ASP A 878 -23.40 39.48 -5.18
C ASP A 878 -22.74 40.51 -4.23
N PHE A 879 -23.06 40.43 -2.93
CA PHE A 879 -22.48 41.29 -1.91
C PHE A 879 -20.96 41.12 -1.83
N VAL A 880 -20.48 39.88 -1.83
CA VAL A 880 -19.04 39.55 -1.81
C VAL A 880 -18.35 39.95 -3.10
N GLY A 881 -19.02 39.81 -4.25
CA GLY A 881 -18.52 40.35 -5.51
C GLY A 881 -18.36 41.86 -5.45
N SER A 882 -19.31 42.59 -4.86
CA SER A 882 -19.20 44.04 -4.61
C SER A 882 -18.04 44.36 -3.66
N ALA A 883 -17.86 43.56 -2.59
CA ALA A 883 -16.72 43.67 -1.68
C ALA A 883 -15.39 43.51 -2.42
N ALA A 884 -15.31 42.60 -3.39
CA ALA A 884 -14.10 42.36 -4.18
C ALA A 884 -13.71 43.54 -5.10
N TYR A 885 -14.65 44.46 -5.42
CA TYR A 885 -14.40 45.73 -6.11
C TYR A 885 -14.05 46.88 -5.16
N ILE A 886 -14.52 46.83 -3.92
CA ILE A 886 -14.38 47.91 -2.94
C ILE A 886 -13.18 47.67 -2.03
N MET A 887 -13.24 46.59 -1.26
CA MET A 887 -12.29 46.29 -0.19
C MET A 887 -10.90 46.01 -0.74
N ARG A 888 -9.87 46.52 -0.06
CA ARG A 888 -8.47 46.45 -0.49
C ARG A 888 -7.63 45.67 0.53
N PRO A 889 -7.09 44.50 0.17
CA PRO A 889 -6.14 43.81 1.04
C PRO A 889 -4.91 44.69 1.29
N ARG A 890 -4.42 44.71 2.54
CA ARG A 890 -3.35 45.62 2.96
C ARG A 890 -1.93 45.15 2.64
N GLY A 891 -1.76 43.88 2.27
CA GLY A 891 -0.48 43.30 1.86
C GLY A 891 -0.61 41.88 1.28
N PRO A 892 0.52 41.23 0.91
CA PRO A 892 0.52 39.88 0.37
C PRO A 892 -0.12 38.89 1.35
N LEU A 893 -0.81 37.87 0.81
CA LEU A 893 -1.49 36.83 1.60
C LEU A 893 -2.52 37.36 2.63
N ARG A 894 -3.15 38.52 2.35
CA ARG A 894 -4.23 39.11 3.16
C ARG A 894 -5.63 38.96 2.55
N TRP A 895 -5.77 38.07 1.57
CA TRP A 895 -7.02 37.79 0.87
C TRP A 895 -7.17 36.29 0.64
N LEU A 896 -8.34 35.74 0.97
CA LEU A 896 -8.74 34.36 0.72
C LEU A 896 -10.12 34.34 0.05
N ASP A 897 -10.23 33.59 -1.04
CA ASP A 897 -11.48 33.36 -1.78
C ASP A 897 -11.52 31.92 -2.33
N PRO A 898 -12.70 31.38 -2.70
CA PRO A 898 -12.83 30.02 -3.24
C PRO A 898 -12.24 29.85 -4.65
N GLY A 899 -11.67 30.90 -5.24
CA GLY A 899 -11.04 30.84 -6.55
C GLY A 899 -12.00 30.49 -7.69
N ALA A 900 -11.48 29.78 -8.69
CA ALA A 900 -12.21 29.50 -9.94
C ALA A 900 -13.39 28.53 -9.78
N PHE A 901 -13.40 27.73 -8.70
CA PHE A 901 -14.46 26.75 -8.47
C PHE A 901 -15.71 27.38 -7.85
N GLY A 902 -15.60 28.57 -7.25
CA GLY A 902 -16.76 29.34 -6.78
C GLY A 902 -17.55 28.68 -5.65
N THR A 903 -16.89 27.89 -4.80
CA THR A 903 -17.53 27.16 -3.70
C THR A 903 -18.09 28.12 -2.63
N LEU A 904 -19.37 27.96 -2.29
CA LEU A 904 -19.99 28.61 -1.14
C LEU A 904 -19.75 27.79 0.14
N GLY A 905 -19.60 28.46 1.27
CA GLY A 905 -19.40 27.83 2.58
C GLY A 905 -17.93 27.69 3.00
N VAL A 906 -16.99 28.29 2.26
CA VAL A 906 -15.56 28.28 2.61
C VAL A 906 -15.22 29.15 3.82
N GLY A 907 -16.07 30.13 4.15
CA GLY A 907 -15.76 31.24 5.04
C GLY A 907 -15.31 30.80 6.43
N GLY A 908 -16.04 29.87 7.04
CA GLY A 908 -15.74 29.40 8.40
C GLY A 908 -14.36 28.72 8.49
N GLY A 909 -14.08 27.79 7.57
CA GLY A 909 -12.81 27.08 7.52
C GLY A 909 -11.65 28.01 7.16
N PHE A 910 -11.83 28.86 6.14
CA PHE A 910 -10.77 29.79 5.72
C PHE A 910 -10.39 30.78 6.83
N ALA A 911 -11.38 31.30 7.55
CA ALA A 911 -11.13 32.20 8.67
C ALA A 911 -10.44 31.50 9.85
N LEU A 912 -10.84 30.24 10.14
CA LEU A 912 -10.19 29.42 11.16
C LEU A 912 -8.70 29.21 10.84
N GLY A 913 -8.40 28.76 9.61
CA GLY A 913 -7.02 28.57 9.15
C GLY A 913 -6.22 29.88 9.16
N ALA A 914 -6.83 30.99 8.71
CA ALA A 914 -6.19 32.30 8.71
C ALA A 914 -5.84 32.78 10.12
N LYS A 915 -6.77 32.67 11.08
CA LYS A 915 -6.55 33.09 12.46
C LYS A 915 -5.47 32.24 13.14
N LEU A 916 -5.40 30.95 12.84
CA LEU A 916 -4.33 30.09 13.38
C LEU A 916 -2.95 30.39 12.77
N CYS A 917 -2.89 30.72 11.47
CA CYS A 917 -1.65 31.15 10.83
C CYS A 917 -1.17 32.53 11.28
N ARG A 918 -2.10 33.43 11.60
CA ARG A 918 -1.83 34.82 12.02
C ARG A 918 -2.68 35.19 13.24
N PRO A 919 -2.32 34.68 14.45
CA PRO A 919 -3.12 34.85 15.67
C PRO A 919 -3.38 36.30 16.06
N GLU A 920 -2.41 37.18 15.81
CA GLU A 920 -2.51 38.61 16.15
C GLU A 920 -3.35 39.41 15.16
N SER A 921 -3.54 38.89 13.94
CA SER A 921 -4.22 39.65 12.90
C SER A 921 -5.73 39.67 13.03
N GLU A 922 -6.31 40.80 12.63
CA GLU A 922 -7.75 40.98 12.50
C GLU A 922 -8.27 40.19 11.29
N VAL A 923 -9.08 39.16 11.50
CA VAL A 923 -9.62 38.32 10.42
C VAL A 923 -11.09 38.69 10.19
N TRP A 924 -11.36 39.20 9.00
CA TRP A 924 -12.69 39.57 8.53
C TRP A 924 -13.24 38.50 7.58
N ILE A 925 -14.46 38.05 7.83
CA ILE A 925 -15.21 37.20 6.92
C ILE A 925 -16.32 38.03 6.30
N ILE A 926 -16.35 38.14 4.98
CA ILE A 926 -17.38 38.85 4.24
C ILE A 926 -18.29 37.82 3.61
N TYR A 927 -19.53 37.81 4.10
CA TYR A 927 -20.55 36.84 3.76
C TYR A 927 -21.68 37.44 2.93
N GLY A 928 -22.17 36.68 1.95
CA GLY A 928 -23.60 36.72 1.64
C GLY A 928 -24.39 35.93 2.69
N ASP A 929 -25.62 36.34 2.97
CA ASP A 929 -26.54 35.63 3.87
C ASP A 929 -26.70 34.14 3.52
N GLY A 930 -26.94 33.79 2.26
CA GLY A 930 -27.09 32.41 1.83
C GLY A 930 -25.82 31.57 2.02
N SER A 931 -24.64 32.15 1.77
CA SER A 931 -23.35 31.49 2.00
C SER A 931 -23.03 31.28 3.48
N LEU A 932 -23.39 32.24 4.34
CA LEU A 932 -23.20 32.10 5.79
C LEU A 932 -23.93 30.86 6.33
N GLY A 933 -25.10 30.53 5.78
CA GLY A 933 -25.88 29.36 6.21
C GLY A 933 -25.08 28.05 6.24
N TYR A 934 -24.08 27.88 5.38
CA TYR A 934 -23.21 26.69 5.34
C TYR A 934 -22.17 26.64 6.47
N SER A 935 -21.83 27.77 7.08
CA SER A 935 -20.71 27.86 8.03
C SER A 935 -21.02 28.59 9.34
N VAL A 936 -22.27 29.03 9.56
CA VAL A 936 -22.69 29.73 10.79
C VAL A 936 -22.43 28.92 12.06
N ALA A 937 -22.53 27.59 11.99
CA ALA A 937 -22.23 26.70 13.11
C ALA A 937 -20.76 26.76 13.57
N GLU A 938 -19.85 27.26 12.74
CA GLU A 938 -18.44 27.38 13.09
C GLU A 938 -18.16 28.55 14.05
N PHE A 939 -19.16 29.39 14.38
CA PHE A 939 -19.06 30.31 15.52
C PHE A 939 -18.78 29.59 16.83
N ASP A 940 -19.31 28.38 16.99
CA ASP A 940 -18.98 27.55 18.14
C ASP A 940 -17.52 27.07 18.05
N THR A 941 -17.03 26.69 16.87
CA THR A 941 -15.63 26.31 16.67
C THR A 941 -14.70 27.47 17.01
N PHE A 942 -15.00 28.70 16.56
CA PHE A 942 -14.23 29.89 16.91
C PHE A 942 -14.17 30.12 18.42
N THR A 943 -15.29 29.92 19.09
CA THR A 943 -15.40 30.07 20.55
C THR A 943 -14.60 29.00 21.28
N ARG A 944 -14.78 27.72 20.96
CA ARG A 944 -14.08 26.59 21.58
C ARG A 944 -12.57 26.67 21.40
N HIS A 945 -12.12 27.06 20.20
CA HIS A 945 -10.70 27.14 19.86
C HIS A 945 -10.06 28.50 20.13
N LYS A 946 -10.82 29.47 20.65
CA LYS A 946 -10.37 30.84 20.93
C LYS A 946 -9.72 31.48 19.70
N THR A 947 -10.38 31.36 18.55
CA THR A 947 -9.96 31.94 17.27
C THR A 947 -10.94 33.03 16.87
N PRO A 948 -10.90 34.20 17.55
CA PRO A 948 -11.91 35.24 17.35
C PRO A 948 -11.78 35.88 15.96
N VAL A 949 -12.91 36.06 15.30
CA VAL A 949 -13.04 36.61 13.94
C VAL A 949 -14.20 37.60 13.87
N ILE A 950 -14.21 38.46 12.86
CA ILE A 950 -15.31 39.41 12.61
C ILE A 950 -16.02 39.00 11.32
N ALA A 951 -17.28 38.58 11.42
CA ALA A 951 -18.11 38.29 10.26
C ALA A 951 -18.99 39.49 9.91
N LEU A 952 -18.93 39.95 8.66
CA LEU A 952 -19.83 40.95 8.09
C LEU A 952 -20.75 40.24 7.08
N VAL A 953 -22.05 40.25 7.35
CA VAL A 953 -23.05 39.57 6.51
C VAL A 953 -23.88 40.62 5.80
N GLY A 954 -23.85 40.60 4.46
CA GLY A 954 -24.83 41.32 3.66
C GLY A 954 -26.11 40.50 3.54
N ASN A 955 -27.13 40.86 4.31
CA ASN A 955 -28.42 40.20 4.36
C ASN A 955 -29.44 40.97 3.52
N ASP A 956 -29.61 40.54 2.27
CA ASP A 956 -30.66 41.01 1.34
C ASP A 956 -31.81 40.00 1.21
N ALA A 957 -31.76 38.90 1.99
CA ALA A 957 -32.70 37.79 1.94
C ALA A 957 -32.85 37.22 0.52
N CYS A 958 -31.74 37.09 -0.22
CA CYS A 958 -31.79 36.65 -1.60
C CYS A 958 -30.48 36.01 -2.11
N TRP A 959 -30.61 35.00 -2.98
CA TRP A 959 -29.56 34.60 -3.91
C TRP A 959 -29.40 35.64 -5.04
N SER A 960 -29.08 36.89 -4.66
CA SER A 960 -29.13 38.07 -5.55
C SER A 960 -28.30 37.93 -6.81
N GLN A 961 -27.16 37.22 -6.74
CA GLN A 961 -26.32 37.01 -7.91
C GLN A 961 -27.06 36.24 -9.03
N ILE A 962 -27.94 35.30 -8.67
CA ILE A 962 -28.76 34.54 -9.62
C ILE A 962 -30.01 35.36 -9.98
N ALA A 963 -30.67 35.97 -8.99
CA ALA A 963 -31.90 36.73 -9.19
C ALA A 963 -31.74 37.91 -10.17
N ARG A 964 -30.56 38.55 -10.20
CA ARG A 964 -30.24 39.66 -11.11
C ARG A 964 -30.36 39.32 -12.59
N GLU A 965 -30.16 38.06 -12.96
CA GLU A 965 -30.34 37.60 -14.34
C GLU A 965 -31.66 36.86 -14.51
N GLN A 966 -32.01 36.00 -13.55
CA GLN A 966 -33.21 35.18 -13.62
C GLN A 966 -34.48 36.02 -13.74
N VAL A 967 -34.58 37.13 -12.99
CA VAL A 967 -35.79 37.97 -13.00
C VAL A 967 -35.93 38.75 -14.31
N PRO A 968 -34.91 39.51 -14.80
CA PRO A 968 -35.05 40.23 -16.06
C PRO A 968 -35.15 39.32 -17.30
N ILE A 969 -34.45 38.17 -17.31
CA ILE A 969 -34.39 37.29 -18.48
C ILE A 969 -35.57 36.30 -18.52
N LEU A 970 -35.90 35.69 -17.38
CA LEU A 970 -36.89 34.60 -17.29
C LEU A 970 -38.19 35.02 -16.59
N GLY A 971 -38.28 36.24 -16.05
CA GLY A 971 -39.49 36.79 -15.45
C GLY A 971 -39.87 36.21 -14.08
N SER A 972 -38.99 35.44 -13.43
CA SER A 972 -39.29 34.74 -12.17
C SER A 972 -38.11 34.74 -11.20
N ASN A 973 -38.39 34.92 -9.90
CA ASN A 973 -37.40 34.80 -8.81
C ASN A 973 -37.46 33.44 -8.09
N VAL A 974 -38.07 32.41 -8.71
CA VAL A 974 -38.24 31.09 -8.10
C VAL A 974 -36.92 30.57 -7.53
N ALA A 975 -36.97 30.01 -6.31
CA ALA A 975 -35.84 29.49 -5.54
C ALA A 975 -34.71 30.49 -5.21
N CYS A 976 -34.86 31.78 -5.52
CA CYS A 976 -33.87 32.80 -5.19
C CYS A 976 -34.18 33.58 -3.91
N GLY A 977 -35.42 33.55 -3.40
CA GLY A 977 -35.81 34.24 -2.17
C GLY A 977 -35.38 33.48 -0.92
N LEU A 978 -34.83 34.22 0.06
CA LEU A 978 -34.54 33.75 1.42
C LEU A 978 -35.36 34.56 2.43
N ALA A 979 -35.22 34.22 3.72
CA ALA A 979 -35.75 35.04 4.81
C ALA A 979 -34.65 35.94 5.39
N PHE A 980 -35.04 37.12 5.89
CA PHE A 980 -34.17 37.97 6.71
C PHE A 980 -33.91 37.28 8.06
N THR A 981 -33.00 36.31 8.04
CA THR A 981 -32.73 35.45 9.19
C THR A 981 -31.91 36.22 10.23
N ASP A 982 -32.24 36.02 11.50
CA ASP A 982 -31.57 36.65 12.63
C ASP A 982 -30.21 35.99 12.95
N TYR A 983 -29.28 36.02 11.99
CA TYR A 983 -27.96 35.41 12.12
C TYR A 983 -27.15 35.91 13.32
N HIS A 984 -27.41 37.13 13.76
CA HIS A 984 -26.81 37.70 14.97
C HIS A 984 -27.22 36.92 16.23
N ILE A 985 -28.50 36.52 16.34
CA ILE A 985 -28.99 35.68 17.45
C ILE A 985 -28.40 34.27 17.34
N VAL A 986 -28.29 33.73 16.12
CA VAL A 986 -27.67 32.41 15.89
C VAL A 986 -26.21 32.40 16.34
N ALA A 987 -25.44 33.44 16.02
CA ALA A 987 -24.05 33.59 16.46
C ALA A 987 -23.94 33.71 17.98
N ASP A 988 -24.83 34.47 18.64
CA ASP A 988 -24.92 34.52 20.11
C ASP A 988 -25.18 33.12 20.70
N GLY A 989 -26.08 32.34 20.08
CA GLY A 989 -26.37 30.96 20.50
C GLY A 989 -25.18 30.00 20.42
N TYR A 990 -24.21 30.28 19.56
CA TYR A 990 -22.94 29.54 19.45
C TYR A 990 -21.79 30.13 20.29
N GLY A 991 -22.08 31.11 21.15
CA GLY A 991 -21.11 31.74 22.07
C GLY A 991 -20.32 32.91 21.47
N GLY A 992 -20.66 33.33 20.25
CA GLY A 992 -20.16 34.58 19.66
C GLY A 992 -20.90 35.81 20.19
N LYS A 993 -20.69 36.94 19.51
CA LYS A 993 -21.43 38.18 19.75
C LYS A 993 -22.05 38.73 18.46
N GLY A 994 -23.37 38.66 18.34
CA GLY A 994 -24.13 39.18 17.23
C GLY A 994 -24.55 40.64 17.40
N THR A 995 -24.68 41.35 16.28
CA THR A 995 -25.33 42.68 16.21
C THR A 995 -26.11 42.79 14.91
N LEU A 996 -27.38 43.17 14.98
CA LEU A 996 -28.19 43.55 13.83
C LEU A 996 -27.91 45.01 13.47
N ILE A 997 -27.77 45.32 12.18
CA ILE A 997 -27.58 46.68 11.69
C ILE A 997 -28.66 46.99 10.66
N GLY A 998 -29.50 47.96 10.99
CA GLY A 998 -30.58 48.47 10.15
C GLY A 998 -30.26 49.84 9.54
N ARG A 999 -31.25 50.44 8.87
CA ARG A 999 -31.13 51.80 8.29
C ARG A 999 -31.02 52.87 9.37
N GLU A 1000 -31.67 52.63 10.50
CA GLU A 1000 -31.66 53.45 11.71
C GLU A 1000 -30.27 53.56 12.38
N ASP A 1001 -29.36 52.66 12.02
CA ASP A 1001 -28.00 52.61 12.56
C ASP A 1001 -26.95 53.24 11.64
N GLU A 1002 -27.36 53.82 10.51
CA GLU A 1002 -26.43 54.38 9.50
C GLU A 1002 -25.43 55.38 10.11
N ASP A 1003 -25.91 56.30 10.96
CA ASP A 1003 -25.08 57.31 11.64
C ASP A 1003 -24.20 56.71 12.76
N LYS A 1004 -24.49 55.48 13.21
CA LYS A 1004 -23.78 54.79 14.31
C LYS A 1004 -22.85 53.68 13.83
N LEU A 1005 -22.78 53.45 12.52
CA LEU A 1005 -22.08 52.32 11.90
C LEU A 1005 -20.62 52.21 12.38
N ASP A 1006 -19.90 53.33 12.50
CA ASP A 1006 -18.54 53.38 13.04
C ASP A 1006 -18.40 52.80 14.43
N GLY A 1007 -19.32 53.20 15.32
CA GLY A 1007 -19.30 52.80 16.72
C GLY A 1007 -19.55 51.31 16.83
N ILE A 1008 -20.51 50.80 16.05
CA ILE A 1008 -20.84 49.37 16.00
C ILE A 1008 -19.64 48.56 15.50
N ILE A 1009 -19.00 48.98 14.39
CA ILE A 1009 -17.81 48.31 13.84
C ILE A 1009 -16.65 48.32 14.84
N LYS A 1010 -16.37 49.45 15.47
CA LYS A 1010 -15.29 49.58 16.46
C LYS A 1010 -15.55 48.73 17.70
N GLU A 1011 -16.81 48.64 18.15
CA GLU A 1011 -17.15 47.77 19.27
C GLU A 1011 -16.97 46.30 18.91
N ALA A 1012 -17.37 45.87 17.71
CA ALA A 1012 -17.11 44.51 17.24
C ALA A 1012 -15.62 44.17 17.15
N GLN A 1013 -14.80 45.11 16.65
CA GLN A 1013 -13.33 44.97 16.67
C GLN A 1013 -12.78 44.83 18.09
N LYS A 1014 -13.30 45.63 19.04
CA LYS A 1014 -12.90 45.59 20.45
C LYS A 1014 -13.28 44.26 21.12
N GLU A 1015 -14.51 43.80 20.93
CA GLU A 1015 -15.00 42.49 21.39
C GLU A 1015 -14.16 41.33 20.82
N THR A 1016 -13.79 41.42 19.55
CA THR A 1016 -12.88 40.46 18.89
C THR A 1016 -11.49 40.44 19.52
N ARG A 1017 -10.92 41.61 19.82
CA ARG A 1017 -9.62 41.72 20.54
C ARG A 1017 -9.69 41.17 21.96
N GLN A 1018 -10.88 41.16 22.57
CA GLN A 1018 -11.12 40.54 23.88
C GLN A 1018 -11.36 39.02 23.80
N GLY A 1019 -11.33 38.43 22.60
CA GLY A 1019 -11.37 36.98 22.41
C GLY A 1019 -12.72 36.41 21.97
N ARG A 1020 -13.73 37.25 21.66
CA ARG A 1020 -15.05 36.79 21.20
C ARG A 1020 -15.19 36.90 19.68
N ALA A 1021 -15.68 35.87 19.00
CA ALA A 1021 -16.03 36.02 17.59
C ALA A 1021 -17.29 36.87 17.44
N THR A 1022 -17.29 37.85 16.54
CA THR A 1022 -18.41 38.79 16.35
C THR A 1022 -19.09 38.63 14.99
N LEU A 1023 -20.41 38.80 14.94
CA LEU A 1023 -21.20 38.79 13.71
C LEU A 1023 -21.99 40.10 13.57
N LEU A 1024 -21.74 40.83 12.48
CA LEU A 1024 -22.50 42.00 12.06
C LEU A 1024 -23.50 41.56 10.97
N ASN A 1025 -24.77 41.43 11.34
CA ASN A 1025 -25.86 41.08 10.43
C ASN A 1025 -26.43 42.36 9.83
N VAL A 1026 -26.00 42.72 8.63
CA VAL A 1026 -26.36 44.00 8.02
C VAL A 1026 -27.50 43.81 7.04
N LEU A 1027 -28.64 44.43 7.31
CA LEU A 1027 -29.73 44.47 6.36
C LEU A 1027 -29.33 45.40 5.21
N ILE A 1028 -29.27 44.86 3.98
CA ILE A 1028 -28.83 45.61 2.80
C ILE A 1028 -29.92 45.69 1.72
N GLY A 1029 -29.95 46.81 1.01
CA GLY A 1029 -30.87 47.07 -0.09
C GLY A 1029 -30.31 46.69 -1.46
N LYS A 1030 -31.19 46.68 -2.46
CA LYS A 1030 -30.81 46.45 -3.87
C LYS A 1030 -30.11 47.66 -4.46
N THR A 1031 -29.10 47.42 -5.29
CA THR A 1031 -28.38 48.45 -6.06
C THR A 1031 -28.19 47.99 -7.50
N ASN A 1032 -28.01 48.92 -8.43
CA ASN A 1032 -27.66 48.64 -9.84
C ASN A 1032 -26.14 48.53 -10.07
N PHE A 1033 -25.33 48.48 -9.01
CA PHE A 1033 -23.86 48.55 -9.10
C PHE A 1033 -23.28 47.44 -9.98
N ARG A 1034 -23.86 46.24 -9.86
CA ARG A 1034 -23.42 45.03 -10.52
C ARG A 1034 -24.30 44.60 -11.70
N ASP A 1035 -25.22 45.44 -12.15
CA ASP A 1035 -26.10 45.11 -13.28
C ASP A 1035 -25.29 44.78 -14.55
N GLY A 1036 -25.72 43.74 -15.26
CA GLY A 1036 -24.99 43.18 -16.41
C GLY A 1036 -23.81 42.28 -16.06
N SER A 1037 -23.55 42.01 -14.77
CA SER A 1037 -22.64 40.94 -14.37
C SER A 1037 -23.29 39.58 -14.66
N ILE A 1038 -22.66 38.78 -15.52
CA ILE A 1038 -23.18 37.45 -15.87
C ILE A 1038 -22.86 36.43 -14.78
N SER A 1039 -23.88 35.69 -14.35
CA SER A 1039 -23.81 34.57 -13.42
C SER A 1039 -24.12 33.29 -14.21
N VAL A 1040 -23.07 32.67 -14.76
CA VAL A 1040 -23.21 31.40 -15.49
C VAL A 1040 -23.42 30.25 -14.52
#